data_AF-A0A381SER7-F1
#
_entry.id   AF-A0A381SER7-F1
#
_cell.length_a   1.000
_cell.length_b   1.000
_cell.length_c   1.000
_cell.angle_alpha   90.00
_cell.angle_beta   90.00
_cell.angle_gamma   90.00
#
_symmetry.space_group_name_H-M   'P 1'
#
loop_
_entity.id
_entity.type
_entity.pdbx_description
1 polymer ?
#
loop_
_entity_poly.entity_id
_entity_poly.type
_entity_poly.pdbx_seq_one_letter_code
_entity_poly.pdbx_strand_id
1 'polypeptide(L)'
;MFKNDERYWDINLLNKWFAISSVVFLLSMIWTFIDDNDDEFKDYQKAFRQLQIEITEKNLGQELDEVQDLREKYDKEFAKVQSDYDNQSDQVQSINDELGKLRADFYNINLKYSEQKAKLDVIKFHLESENAHHLEREIAHDSHRGADTKEKYKIKTTELNKVKLDKENLEIEITKREKILKGIKKTLKEAQDTRDKILKKVNIAENKLNVLDRSKMSFMNKVGDIVRDLPILDFMDPYYKVKQTVVKDIQYDVNFTAMPAVDRCTSCHLGITDSDFADAEQPFTTHPDLDLYLTSKSPHPEVSFGCTSCHAGRSRGTSFVSSSHTPNTPEQKHEWEEKYDWEKIHHWLQPMLPTRYTQASCFKCHTNTSDLAGAEKINLGLTLVDRSGCNGCHVSSNWPSSAKSGPDLRKLNEKSHPDWVAKWIQNPRDFRYNTRMPHIFEQANQENPKIAKRNITEIASITHYLFKDKITRKNNNPSKYLGNPANGEKLFSAIGCMGCHVSEQDPSMAPQPITFKELTKLQGPNLIGMGSKVTPEWLFNWVKNPHEYMSTTRMPNLRLSDSEARDLTAYLYDNKNYDFDQKKAPEVDKTVLNELTLDWLMKMNPEKYAIEKTSKMTEKEKMSFVGEKSIRHYGCFGCHNIDGFMDAKPIGVEITYEGSKPVDKFDFGLLHDIEHTNYAWIENKLRTPRIYDRGKESAPLDLLKMP
;
A
#
# COMPACT_ATOMS: atom_id res chain seq x y z
N MET A 1 6.63 51.76 -74.31
CA MET A 1 5.81 52.13 -73.14
C MET A 1 4.68 51.12 -73.03
N PHE A 2 4.95 49.99 -72.37
CA PHE A 2 3.91 49.01 -72.00
C PHE A 2 4.02 48.81 -70.49
N LYS A 3 3.37 49.72 -69.76
CA LYS A 3 2.87 49.44 -68.41
C LYS A 3 1.59 48.62 -68.61
N ASN A 4 1.50 47.47 -67.95
CA ASN A 4 0.29 46.74 -67.54
C ASN A 4 0.53 45.22 -67.62
N ASP A 5 1.32 44.69 -66.68
CA ASP A 5 0.99 43.38 -66.13
C ASP A 5 -0.12 43.64 -65.11
N GLU A 6 -1.35 43.30 -65.46
CA GLU A 6 -2.50 43.24 -64.56
C GLU A 6 -2.25 42.16 -63.50
N ARG A 7 -1.43 42.45 -62.51
CA ARG A 7 -1.45 41.69 -61.25
C ARG A 7 -2.51 42.33 -60.40
N TYR A 8 -3.55 41.57 -60.04
CA TYR A 8 -4.65 41.98 -59.15
C TYR A 8 -4.18 42.46 -57.74
N TRP A 9 -2.87 42.48 -57.45
CA TRP A 9 -2.28 42.74 -56.15
C TRP A 9 -0.96 43.52 -56.26
N ASP A 10 -0.72 44.47 -55.36
CA ASP A 10 0.55 45.20 -55.24
C ASP A 10 1.64 44.27 -54.66
N ILE A 11 2.66 43.95 -55.47
CA ILE A 11 3.80 43.09 -55.11
C ILE A 11 4.56 43.63 -53.89
N ASN A 12 4.73 44.95 -53.77
CA ASN A 12 5.49 45.53 -52.65
C ASN A 12 4.69 45.39 -51.35
N LEU A 13 3.36 45.52 -51.42
CA LEU A 13 2.48 45.28 -50.29
C LEU A 13 2.46 43.79 -49.91
N LEU A 14 2.40 42.89 -50.90
CA LEU A 14 2.45 41.44 -50.69
C LEU A 14 3.77 41.00 -50.03
N ASN A 15 4.91 41.48 -50.53
CA ASN A 15 6.23 41.17 -49.98
C ASN A 15 6.38 41.69 -48.54
N LYS A 16 5.83 42.87 -48.23
CA LYS A 16 5.78 43.40 -46.84
C LYS A 16 4.97 42.50 -45.93
N TRP A 17 3.77 42.09 -46.34
CA TRP A 17 2.93 41.19 -45.54
C TRP A 17 3.54 39.80 -45.38
N PHE A 18 4.18 39.26 -46.43
CA PHE A 18 4.92 38.00 -46.36
C PHE A 18 6.10 38.08 -45.39
N ALA A 19 6.87 39.17 -45.41
CA ALA A 19 7.96 39.39 -44.45
C ALA A 19 7.43 39.50 -43.02
N ILE A 20 6.35 40.27 -42.80
CA ILE A 20 5.71 40.40 -41.47
C ILE A 20 5.18 39.05 -40.99
N SER A 21 4.45 38.30 -41.82
CA SER A 21 3.93 36.99 -41.45
C SER A 21 5.03 35.97 -41.18
N SER A 22 6.16 36.05 -41.90
CA SER A 22 7.32 35.19 -41.68
C SER A 22 8.02 35.50 -40.35
N VAL A 23 8.12 36.78 -39.97
CA VAL A 23 8.63 37.20 -38.66
C VAL A 23 7.67 36.77 -37.54
N VAL A 24 6.37 36.98 -37.70
CA VAL A 24 5.36 36.53 -36.72
C VAL A 24 5.41 35.01 -36.56
N PHE A 25 5.50 34.26 -37.65
CA PHE A 25 5.62 32.79 -37.62
C PHE A 25 6.91 32.34 -36.94
N LEU A 26 8.03 33.00 -37.22
CA LEU A 26 9.30 32.70 -36.54
C LEU A 26 9.20 32.97 -35.03
N LEU A 27 8.63 34.11 -34.65
CA LEU A 27 8.44 34.46 -33.24
C LEU A 27 7.47 33.49 -32.55
N SER A 28 6.38 33.09 -33.20
CA SER A 28 5.46 32.09 -32.65
C SER A 28 6.14 30.73 -32.53
N MET A 29 6.95 30.32 -33.51
CA MET A 29 7.67 29.06 -33.46
C MET A 29 8.68 29.06 -32.31
N ILE A 30 9.48 30.14 -32.17
CA ILE A 30 10.40 30.31 -31.04
C ILE A 30 9.64 30.27 -29.71
N TRP A 31 8.49 30.95 -29.63
CA TRP A 31 7.67 30.94 -28.43
C TRP A 31 7.14 29.54 -28.10
N THR A 32 6.59 28.80 -29.06
CA THR A 32 6.15 27.41 -28.86
C THR A 32 7.29 26.51 -28.40
N PHE A 33 8.50 26.67 -28.96
CA PHE A 33 9.66 25.90 -28.51
C PHE A 33 10.09 26.24 -27.08
N ILE A 34 9.96 27.50 -26.67
CA ILE A 34 10.25 27.91 -25.29
C ILE A 34 9.20 27.33 -24.35
N ASP A 35 7.92 27.45 -24.71
CA ASP A 35 6.76 26.98 -23.94
C ASP A 35 6.79 25.45 -23.77
N ASP A 36 6.98 24.69 -24.85
CA ASP A 36 7.10 23.22 -24.83
C ASP A 36 8.32 22.72 -24.03
N ASN A 37 9.36 23.56 -23.87
CA ASN A 37 10.56 23.19 -23.12
C ASN A 37 10.47 23.53 -21.63
N ASP A 38 9.52 24.35 -21.21
CA ASP A 38 9.39 24.86 -19.84
C ASP A 38 8.40 24.02 -19.00
N ASP A 39 8.68 22.71 -18.93
CA ASP A 39 7.89 21.79 -18.11
C ASP A 39 8.04 22.09 -16.60
N GLU A 40 6.91 22.12 -15.87
CA GLU A 40 6.84 22.43 -14.42
C GLU A 40 7.82 21.59 -13.55
N PHE A 41 8.06 20.31 -13.89
CA PHE A 41 8.99 19.47 -13.12
C PHE A 41 10.42 20.02 -13.06
N LYS A 42 10.84 20.78 -14.08
CA LYS A 42 12.19 21.36 -14.16
C LYS A 42 12.39 22.38 -13.04
N ASP A 43 11.35 23.11 -12.63
CA ASP A 43 11.45 24.09 -11.55
C ASP A 43 11.68 23.44 -10.19
N TYR A 44 11.02 22.31 -9.92
CA TYR A 44 11.31 21.52 -8.73
C TYR A 44 12.74 20.96 -8.74
N GLN A 45 13.26 20.52 -9.88
CA GLN A 45 14.64 20.05 -9.98
C GLN A 45 15.68 21.16 -9.78
N LYS A 46 15.43 22.37 -10.30
CA LYS A 46 16.26 23.56 -10.07
C LYS A 46 16.28 23.92 -8.58
N ALA A 47 15.10 24.00 -7.94
CA ALA A 47 14.98 24.31 -6.51
C ALA A 47 15.64 23.24 -5.63
N PHE A 48 15.42 21.95 -5.91
CA PHE A 48 16.05 20.86 -5.18
C PHE A 48 17.57 20.89 -5.29
N ARG A 49 18.14 21.27 -6.44
CA ARG A 49 19.60 21.40 -6.59
C ARG A 49 20.17 22.46 -5.66
N GLN A 50 19.51 23.61 -5.54
CA GLN A 50 19.92 24.67 -4.61
C GLN A 50 19.89 24.16 -3.16
N LEU A 51 18.77 23.54 -2.77
CA LEU A 51 18.63 22.94 -1.44
C LEU A 51 19.68 21.84 -1.18
N GLN A 52 19.97 21.00 -2.17
CA GLN A 52 20.96 19.93 -2.06
C GLN A 52 22.37 20.50 -1.86
N ILE A 53 22.71 21.63 -2.51
CA ILE A 53 23.98 22.33 -2.28
C ILE A 53 24.03 22.83 -0.83
N GLU A 54 23.00 23.55 -0.35
CA GLU A 54 22.95 24.10 1.00
C GLU A 54 23.10 23.01 2.09
N ILE A 55 22.33 21.92 1.97
CA ILE A 55 22.41 20.78 2.90
C ILE A 55 23.78 20.10 2.81
N THR A 56 24.32 19.90 1.61
CA THR A 56 25.64 19.27 1.46
C THR A 56 26.75 20.16 2.03
N GLU A 57 26.66 21.48 1.91
CA GLU A 57 27.60 22.42 2.52
C GLU A 57 27.53 22.41 4.04
N LYS A 58 26.31 22.39 4.59
CA LYS A 58 26.09 22.26 6.04
C LYS A 58 26.68 20.94 6.57
N ASN A 59 26.38 19.82 5.91
CA ASN A 59 26.90 18.50 6.28
C ASN A 59 28.43 18.46 6.15
N LEU A 60 28.99 19.05 5.09
CA LEU A 60 30.45 19.16 4.94
C LEU A 60 31.08 19.94 6.10
N GLY A 61 30.48 21.06 6.51
CA GLY A 61 30.96 21.84 7.66
C GLY A 61 31.00 21.02 8.94
N GLN A 62 29.91 20.30 9.24
CA GLN A 62 29.83 19.42 10.41
C GLN A 62 30.88 18.29 10.36
N GLU A 63 31.01 17.61 9.23
CA GLU A 63 31.98 16.53 9.06
C GLU A 63 33.43 17.04 9.14
N LEU A 64 33.70 18.26 8.65
CA LEU A 64 35.00 18.92 8.76
C LEU A 64 35.36 19.26 10.22
N ASP A 65 34.39 19.73 11.00
CA ASP A 65 34.57 20.01 12.42
C ASP A 65 34.83 18.72 13.21
N GLU A 66 34.11 17.63 12.90
CA GLU A 66 34.30 16.32 13.55
C GLU A 66 35.69 15.72 13.32
N VAL A 67 36.25 15.91 12.13
CA VAL A 67 37.57 15.37 11.78
C VAL A 67 38.70 16.38 11.87
N GLN A 68 38.47 17.60 12.37
CA GLN A 68 39.43 18.71 12.32
C GLN A 68 40.84 18.32 12.83
N ASP A 69 40.91 17.76 14.04
CA ASP A 69 42.17 17.37 14.68
C ASP A 69 42.85 16.19 13.97
N LEU A 70 42.04 15.23 13.48
CA LEU A 70 42.55 14.06 12.77
C LEU A 70 43.03 14.43 11.36
N ARG A 71 42.31 15.33 10.68
CA ARG A 71 42.63 15.83 9.35
C ARG A 71 43.99 16.50 9.35
N GLU A 72 44.26 17.43 10.27
CA GLU A 72 45.53 18.14 10.29
C GLU A 72 46.71 17.17 10.51
N LYS A 73 46.53 16.15 11.35
CA LYS A 73 47.52 15.11 11.58
C LYS A 73 47.78 14.29 10.31
N TYR A 74 46.75 13.71 9.71
CA TYR A 74 46.91 12.82 8.56
C TYR A 74 47.27 13.58 7.27
N ASP A 75 46.87 14.84 7.12
CA ASP A 75 47.30 15.73 6.04
C ASP A 75 48.81 16.02 6.14
N LYS A 76 49.32 16.29 7.35
CA LYS A 76 50.77 16.47 7.59
C LYS A 76 51.56 15.18 7.35
N GLU A 77 51.05 14.04 7.83
CA GLU A 77 51.68 12.73 7.58
C GLU A 77 51.73 12.41 6.08
N PHE A 78 50.62 12.62 5.35
CA PHE A 78 50.57 12.44 3.91
C PHE A 78 51.50 13.40 3.16
N ALA A 79 51.52 14.69 3.52
CA ALA A 79 52.40 15.69 2.90
C ALA A 79 53.89 15.33 3.06
N LYS A 80 54.28 14.77 4.22
CA LYS A 80 55.64 14.28 4.43
C LYS A 80 55.97 13.11 3.51
N VAL A 81 55.09 12.10 3.43
CA VAL A 81 55.29 10.93 2.55
C VAL A 81 55.26 11.33 1.07
N GLN A 82 54.42 12.30 0.69
CA GLN A 82 54.39 12.88 -0.65
C GLN A 82 55.72 13.57 -0.99
N SER A 83 56.26 14.38 -0.08
CA SER A 83 57.58 15.00 -0.28
C SER A 83 58.70 13.96 -0.41
N ASP A 84 58.67 12.88 0.37
CA ASP A 84 59.63 11.78 0.28
C ASP A 84 59.53 11.04 -1.07
N TYR A 85 58.32 10.91 -1.61
CA TYR A 85 58.07 10.35 -2.95
C TYR A 85 58.53 11.30 -4.07
N ASP A 86 58.24 12.60 -3.95
CA ASP A 86 58.62 13.63 -4.92
C ASP A 86 60.16 13.75 -5.02
N ASN A 87 60.88 13.55 -3.91
CA ASN A 87 62.34 13.47 -3.89
C ASN A 87 62.89 12.24 -4.66
N GLN A 88 62.05 11.23 -4.93
CA GLN A 88 62.37 10.07 -5.76
C GLN A 88 61.82 10.19 -7.20
N SER A 89 61.30 11.36 -7.58
CA SER A 89 60.69 11.60 -8.89
C SER A 89 61.64 11.26 -10.05
N ASP A 90 62.92 11.63 -9.95
CA ASP A 90 63.92 11.32 -10.98
C ASP A 90 64.14 9.80 -11.12
N GLN A 91 64.15 9.06 -10.01
CA GLN A 91 64.27 7.61 -10.00
C GLN A 91 63.01 6.94 -10.58
N VAL A 92 61.83 7.46 -10.24
CA VAL A 92 60.55 6.99 -10.79
C VAL A 92 60.49 7.23 -12.30
N GLN A 93 60.90 8.42 -12.76
CA GLN A 93 60.94 8.76 -14.17
C GLN A 93 61.92 7.87 -14.94
N SER A 94 63.12 7.67 -14.40
CA SER A 94 64.13 6.77 -14.97
C SER A 94 63.61 5.33 -15.11
N ILE A 95 62.94 4.78 -14.09
CA ILE A 95 62.34 3.44 -14.14
C ILE A 95 61.20 3.38 -15.18
N ASN A 96 60.38 4.43 -15.30
CA ASN A 96 59.32 4.50 -16.31
C ASN A 96 59.89 4.54 -17.74
N ASP A 97 60.97 5.28 -17.96
CA ASP A 97 61.64 5.35 -19.26
C ASP A 97 62.28 3.99 -19.62
N GLU A 98 62.89 3.30 -18.65
CA GLU A 98 63.39 1.92 -18.81
C GLU A 98 62.26 0.93 -19.11
N LEU A 99 61.14 1.02 -18.40
CA LEU A 99 59.95 0.23 -18.66
C LEU A 99 59.38 0.50 -20.06
N GLY A 100 59.40 1.75 -20.52
CA GLY A 100 59.00 2.13 -21.87
C GLY A 100 59.83 1.39 -22.93
N LYS A 101 61.15 1.37 -22.77
CA LYS A 101 62.07 0.63 -23.65
C LYS A 101 61.85 -0.88 -23.60
N LEU A 102 61.82 -1.46 -22.38
CA LEU A 102 61.60 -2.89 -22.18
C LEU A 102 60.25 -3.36 -22.75
N ARG A 103 59.19 -2.56 -22.62
CA ARG A 103 57.86 -2.86 -23.19
C ARG A 103 57.86 -2.79 -24.72
N ALA A 104 58.56 -1.83 -25.30
CA ALA A 104 58.73 -1.74 -26.76
C ALA A 104 59.51 -2.96 -27.29
N ASP A 105 60.60 -3.37 -26.63
CA ASP A 105 61.37 -4.55 -26.97
C ASP A 105 60.57 -5.84 -26.79
N PHE A 106 59.82 -5.96 -25.69
CA PHE A 106 58.90 -7.08 -25.45
C PHE A 106 57.83 -7.16 -26.53
N TYR A 107 57.25 -6.03 -26.94
CA TYR A 107 56.26 -6.00 -28.02
C TYR A 107 56.85 -6.55 -29.33
N ASN A 108 58.06 -6.11 -29.69
CA ASN A 108 58.76 -6.58 -30.89
C ASN A 108 59.08 -8.08 -30.84
N ILE A 109 59.58 -8.59 -29.71
CA ILE A 109 59.90 -10.01 -29.54
C ILE A 109 58.62 -10.86 -29.47
N ASN A 110 57.56 -10.38 -28.83
CA ASN A 110 56.28 -11.07 -28.76
C ASN A 110 55.61 -11.16 -30.14
N LEU A 111 55.76 -10.14 -30.99
CA LEU A 111 55.32 -10.20 -32.38
C LEU A 111 56.07 -11.29 -33.16
N LYS A 112 57.41 -11.33 -33.03
CA LYS A 112 58.24 -12.39 -33.64
C LYS A 112 57.88 -13.78 -33.11
N TYR A 113 57.63 -13.93 -31.81
CA TYR A 113 57.19 -15.19 -31.20
C TYR A 113 55.86 -15.65 -31.79
N SER A 114 54.87 -14.77 -31.89
CA SER A 114 53.57 -15.07 -32.49
C SER A 114 53.68 -15.48 -33.96
N GLU A 115 54.52 -14.81 -34.74
CA GLU A 115 54.80 -15.16 -36.14
C GLU A 115 55.44 -16.56 -36.26
N GLN A 116 56.48 -16.86 -35.48
CA GLN A 116 57.15 -18.15 -35.51
C GLN A 116 56.26 -19.28 -34.99
N LYS A 117 55.41 -18.99 -34.00
CA LYS A 117 54.41 -19.94 -33.48
C LYS A 117 53.38 -20.28 -34.55
N ALA A 118 52.83 -19.28 -35.26
CA ALA A 118 51.90 -19.52 -36.35
C ALA A 118 52.54 -20.41 -37.45
N LYS A 119 53.81 -20.18 -37.79
CA LYS A 119 54.56 -21.04 -38.72
C LYS A 119 54.74 -22.47 -38.19
N LEU A 120 55.03 -22.63 -36.89
CA LEU A 120 55.14 -23.93 -36.25
C LEU A 120 53.80 -24.68 -36.22
N ASP A 121 52.69 -23.99 -35.96
CA ASP A 121 51.35 -24.56 -35.93
C ASP A 121 50.93 -25.08 -37.32
N VAL A 122 51.32 -24.40 -38.40
CA VAL A 122 51.15 -24.90 -39.78
C VAL A 122 51.94 -26.19 -40.00
N ILE A 123 53.22 -26.24 -39.59
CA ILE A 123 54.04 -27.46 -39.71
C ILE A 123 53.47 -28.59 -38.85
N LYS A 124 52.97 -28.27 -37.65
CA LYS A 124 52.30 -29.22 -36.76
C LYS A 124 51.06 -29.80 -37.40
N PHE A 125 50.20 -28.96 -37.99
CA PHE A 125 49.01 -29.40 -38.71
C PHE A 125 49.37 -30.33 -39.87
N HIS A 126 50.40 -30.01 -40.66
CA HIS A 126 50.88 -30.90 -41.72
C HIS A 126 51.40 -32.23 -41.17
N LEU A 127 52.17 -32.23 -40.08
CA LEU A 127 52.66 -33.43 -39.42
C LEU A 127 51.50 -34.29 -38.85
N GLU A 128 50.50 -33.66 -38.23
CA GLU A 128 49.31 -34.34 -37.70
C GLU A 128 48.43 -34.92 -38.82
N SER A 129 48.26 -34.18 -39.93
CA SER A 129 47.59 -34.67 -41.13
C SER A 129 48.34 -35.86 -41.74
N GLU A 130 49.67 -35.80 -41.82
CA GLU A 130 50.49 -36.92 -42.27
C GLU A 130 50.36 -38.15 -41.36
N ASN A 131 50.35 -37.95 -40.04
CA ASN A 131 50.14 -38.99 -39.05
C ASN A 131 48.72 -39.60 -39.10
N ALA A 132 47.69 -38.81 -39.44
CA ALA A 132 46.31 -39.29 -39.54
C ALA A 132 46.07 -40.12 -40.81
N HIS A 133 46.72 -39.79 -41.94
CA HIS A 133 46.63 -40.54 -43.20
C HIS A 133 47.61 -41.73 -43.30
N HIS A 134 48.23 -42.14 -42.19
CA HIS A 134 49.16 -43.28 -42.19
C HIS A 134 48.49 -44.61 -42.57
N LEU A 135 47.17 -44.78 -42.31
CA LEU A 135 46.43 -46.00 -42.69
C LEU A 135 46.15 -46.09 -44.20
N GLU A 136 45.98 -44.95 -44.89
CA GLU A 136 45.75 -44.93 -46.35
C GLU A 136 47.06 -45.04 -47.14
N ARG A 137 48.19 -44.62 -46.55
CA ARG A 137 49.52 -44.64 -47.19
C ARG A 137 50.26 -45.98 -47.13
N GLU A 138 49.85 -46.95 -46.32
CA GLU A 138 50.40 -48.32 -46.40
C GLU A 138 49.98 -49.05 -47.70
N ILE A 139 48.93 -48.58 -48.38
CA ILE A 139 48.42 -49.16 -49.63
C ILE A 139 49.10 -48.54 -50.87
N ALA A 140 49.70 -47.36 -50.76
CA ALA A 140 50.40 -46.68 -51.85
C ALA A 140 51.88 -46.49 -51.48
N HIS A 141 52.78 -47.30 -52.06
CA HIS A 141 54.23 -47.31 -51.84
C HIS A 141 54.94 -45.94 -52.02
N ASP A 142 54.74 -44.98 -51.12
CA ASP A 142 55.41 -43.67 -51.10
C ASP A 142 55.86 -43.33 -49.67
N SER A 143 56.94 -43.97 -49.22
CA SER A 143 57.43 -43.94 -47.84
C SER A 143 58.42 -42.81 -47.54
N HIS A 144 58.56 -41.79 -48.40
CA HIS A 144 59.66 -40.80 -48.29
C HIS A 144 59.25 -39.38 -47.88
N ARG A 145 57.96 -39.08 -47.66
CA ARG A 145 57.52 -37.71 -47.29
C ARG A 145 57.40 -37.42 -45.78
N GLY A 146 57.05 -38.41 -44.94
CA GLY A 146 56.79 -38.17 -43.49
C GLY A 146 58.02 -37.92 -42.61
N ALA A 147 59.23 -38.28 -43.07
CA ALA A 147 60.47 -38.07 -42.30
C ALA A 147 60.96 -36.60 -42.33
N ASP A 148 60.68 -35.87 -43.41
CA ASP A 148 61.12 -34.48 -43.62
C ASP A 148 60.32 -33.48 -42.77
N THR A 149 58.99 -33.64 -42.69
CA THR A 149 58.11 -32.77 -41.90
C THR A 149 58.38 -32.88 -40.39
N LYS A 150 58.71 -34.07 -39.89
CA LYS A 150 59.03 -34.32 -38.48
C LYS A 150 60.34 -33.64 -38.05
N GLU A 151 61.37 -33.68 -38.90
CA GLU A 151 62.64 -33.00 -38.62
C GLU A 151 62.48 -31.47 -38.71
N LYS A 152 61.71 -30.97 -39.69
CA LYS A 152 61.33 -29.55 -39.79
C LYS A 152 60.58 -29.06 -38.54
N TYR A 153 59.65 -29.85 -38.01
CA TYR A 153 58.95 -29.54 -36.76
C TYR A 153 59.92 -29.43 -35.57
N LYS A 154 60.88 -30.35 -35.44
CA LYS A 154 61.87 -30.37 -34.36
C LYS A 154 62.82 -29.16 -34.42
N ILE A 155 63.33 -28.83 -35.60
CA ILE A 155 64.18 -27.66 -35.82
C ILE A 155 63.38 -26.39 -35.49
N LYS A 156 62.17 -26.27 -36.01
CA LYS A 156 61.35 -25.06 -35.82
C LYS A 156 60.90 -24.88 -34.37
N THR A 157 60.63 -25.98 -33.66
CA THR A 157 60.35 -25.97 -32.21
C THR A 157 61.56 -25.44 -31.43
N THR A 158 62.78 -25.84 -31.82
CA THR A 158 64.03 -25.37 -31.19
C THR A 158 64.24 -23.87 -31.45
N GLU A 159 63.94 -23.38 -32.66
CA GLU A 159 63.97 -21.95 -32.97
C GLU A 159 62.93 -21.15 -32.18
N LEU A 160 61.70 -21.64 -32.08
CA LEU A 160 60.63 -21.00 -31.30
C LEU A 160 61.00 -20.92 -29.82
N ASN A 161 61.62 -21.97 -29.27
CA ASN A 161 62.07 -21.99 -27.88
C ASN A 161 63.13 -20.92 -27.58
N LYS A 162 64.02 -20.58 -28.53
CA LYS A 162 64.97 -19.46 -28.36
C LYS A 162 64.24 -18.12 -28.23
N VAL A 163 63.31 -17.83 -29.13
CA VAL A 163 62.51 -16.59 -29.11
C VAL A 163 61.61 -16.53 -27.87
N LYS A 164 61.11 -17.68 -27.41
CA LYS A 164 60.34 -17.80 -26.17
C LYS A 164 61.18 -17.40 -24.94
N LEU A 165 62.41 -17.89 -24.84
CA LEU A 165 63.32 -17.54 -23.73
C LEU A 165 63.65 -16.04 -23.75
N ASP A 166 63.88 -15.45 -24.92
CA ASP A 166 64.12 -14.00 -25.05
C ASP A 166 62.91 -13.18 -24.57
N LYS A 167 61.69 -13.62 -24.91
CA LYS A 167 60.44 -13.02 -24.43
C LYS A 167 60.31 -13.12 -22.90
N GLU A 168 60.50 -14.31 -22.34
CA GLU A 168 60.39 -14.57 -20.91
C GLU A 168 61.41 -13.76 -20.11
N ASN A 169 62.63 -13.60 -20.63
CA ASN A 169 63.65 -12.75 -20.01
C ASN A 169 63.21 -11.28 -19.92
N LEU A 170 62.63 -10.72 -20.99
CA LEU A 170 62.10 -9.35 -20.98
C LEU A 170 60.92 -9.20 -20.02
N GLU A 171 60.04 -10.20 -19.95
CA GLU A 171 58.90 -10.23 -19.01
C GLU A 171 59.36 -10.25 -17.54
N ILE A 172 60.42 -11.01 -17.24
CA ILE A 172 61.05 -11.03 -15.92
C ILE A 172 61.64 -9.64 -15.57
N GLU A 173 62.34 -9.00 -16.51
CA GLU A 173 62.92 -7.67 -16.28
C GLU A 173 61.84 -6.58 -16.09
N ILE A 174 60.77 -6.61 -16.90
CA ILE A 174 59.59 -5.73 -16.72
C ILE A 174 59.01 -5.94 -15.32
N THR A 175 58.76 -7.19 -14.93
CA THR A 175 58.18 -7.53 -13.63
C THR A 175 59.07 -7.06 -12.46
N LYS A 176 60.40 -7.20 -12.58
CA LYS A 176 61.36 -6.68 -11.59
C LYS A 176 61.23 -5.16 -11.44
N ARG A 177 61.18 -4.41 -12.55
CA ARG A 177 61.09 -2.94 -12.51
C ARG A 177 59.72 -2.45 -12.04
N GLU A 178 58.64 -3.12 -12.42
CA GLU A 178 57.30 -2.86 -11.88
C GLU A 178 57.22 -3.13 -10.37
N LYS A 179 57.89 -4.17 -9.87
CA LYS A 179 57.95 -4.46 -8.43
C LYS A 179 58.68 -3.36 -7.65
N ILE A 180 59.76 -2.81 -8.22
CA ILE A 180 60.49 -1.68 -7.63
C ILE A 180 59.59 -0.44 -7.61
N LEU A 181 58.94 -0.11 -8.74
CA LEU A 181 58.03 1.02 -8.84
C LEU A 181 56.84 0.91 -7.87
N LYS A 182 56.27 -0.30 -7.74
CA LYS A 182 55.21 -0.60 -6.78
C LYS A 182 55.69 -0.45 -5.33
N GLY A 183 56.93 -0.84 -5.04
CA GLY A 183 57.55 -0.65 -3.72
C GLY A 183 57.69 0.83 -3.35
N ILE A 184 58.17 1.65 -4.29
CA ILE A 184 58.31 3.11 -4.13
C ILE A 184 56.94 3.78 -3.89
N LYS A 185 55.91 3.37 -4.65
CA LYS A 185 54.54 3.92 -4.50
C LYS A 185 53.77 3.36 -3.30
N LYS A 186 54.24 2.28 -2.67
CA LYS A 186 53.50 1.55 -1.64
C LYS A 186 53.20 2.44 -0.43
N THR A 187 54.22 3.07 0.12
CA THR A 187 54.10 3.92 1.32
C THR A 187 53.20 5.13 1.06
N LEU A 188 53.30 5.72 -0.13
CA LEU A 188 52.44 6.83 -0.56
C LEU A 188 50.97 6.41 -0.62
N LYS A 189 50.70 5.26 -1.26
CA LYS A 189 49.34 4.72 -1.38
C LYS A 189 48.75 4.34 -0.02
N GLU A 190 49.54 3.72 0.87
CA GLU A 190 49.10 3.36 2.22
C GLU A 190 48.77 4.60 3.07
N ALA A 191 49.58 5.65 2.97
CA ALA A 191 49.31 6.94 3.63
C ALA A 191 48.05 7.61 3.06
N GLN A 192 47.87 7.60 1.74
CA GLN A 192 46.68 8.12 1.06
C GLN A 192 45.42 7.35 1.47
N ASP A 193 45.44 6.02 1.41
CA ASP A 193 44.29 5.16 1.75
C ASP A 193 43.89 5.34 3.23
N THR A 194 44.86 5.55 4.12
CA THR A 194 44.61 5.83 5.55
C THR A 194 43.92 7.19 5.73
N ARG A 195 44.45 8.23 5.08
CA ARG A 195 43.87 9.57 5.06
C ARG A 195 42.44 9.56 4.50
N ASP A 196 42.25 8.96 3.33
CA ASP A 196 40.96 8.90 2.64
C ASP A 196 39.92 8.09 3.40
N LYS A 197 40.35 7.12 4.24
CA LYS A 197 39.45 6.38 5.13
C LYS A 197 38.91 7.26 6.26
N ILE A 198 39.74 8.13 6.84
CA ILE A 198 39.34 9.07 7.89
C ILE A 198 38.49 10.19 7.29
N LEU A 199 38.92 10.75 6.16
CA LEU A 199 38.23 11.83 5.46
C LEU A 199 37.11 11.32 4.54
N LYS A 200 36.70 10.06 4.63
CA LYS A 200 35.79 9.44 3.66
C LYS A 200 34.52 10.27 3.45
N LYS A 201 33.87 10.69 4.54
CA LYS A 201 32.63 11.45 4.47
C LYS A 201 32.84 12.88 3.94
N VAL A 202 33.91 13.54 4.41
CA VAL A 202 34.36 14.85 3.88
C VAL A 202 34.61 14.78 2.38
N ASN A 203 35.42 13.82 1.93
CA ASN A 203 35.73 13.60 0.52
C ASN A 203 34.47 13.32 -0.30
N ILE A 204 33.50 12.57 0.24
CA ILE A 204 32.21 12.33 -0.44
C ILE A 204 31.44 13.65 -0.59
N ALA A 205 31.33 14.45 0.47
CA ALA A 205 30.61 15.72 0.44
C ALA A 205 31.31 16.76 -0.46
N GLU A 206 32.64 16.89 -0.40
CA GLU A 206 33.43 17.76 -1.29
C GLU A 206 33.29 17.35 -2.76
N ASN A 207 33.39 16.05 -3.06
CA ASN A 207 33.20 15.56 -4.42
C ASN A 207 31.77 15.82 -4.92
N LYS A 208 30.76 15.65 -4.06
CA LYS A 208 29.37 15.97 -4.37
C LYS A 208 29.21 17.45 -4.70
N LEU A 209 29.81 18.36 -3.92
CA LEU A 209 29.78 19.81 -4.20
C LEU A 209 30.53 20.18 -5.48
N ASN A 210 31.67 19.56 -5.78
CA ASN A 210 32.41 19.80 -7.03
C ASN A 210 31.61 19.45 -8.29
N VAL A 211 30.61 18.57 -8.16
CA VAL A 211 29.69 18.17 -9.24
C VAL A 211 28.38 18.96 -9.22
N LEU A 212 27.92 19.43 -8.06
CA LEU A 212 26.63 20.11 -7.93
C LEU A 212 26.74 21.65 -8.03
N ASP A 213 27.71 22.23 -7.34
CA ASP A 213 27.88 23.68 -7.23
C ASP A 213 28.73 24.23 -8.38
N ARG A 214 28.08 25.03 -9.24
CA ARG A 214 28.72 25.72 -10.36
C ARG A 214 29.90 26.57 -9.90
N SER A 215 29.87 27.18 -8.72
CA SER A 215 30.95 28.04 -8.25
C SER A 215 32.27 27.27 -8.06
N LYS A 216 32.16 26.01 -7.62
CA LYS A 216 33.27 25.09 -7.31
C LYS A 216 33.71 24.21 -8.50
N MET A 217 32.98 24.24 -9.62
CA MET A 217 33.34 23.52 -10.84
C MET A 217 34.57 24.10 -11.56
N SER A 218 35.30 23.23 -12.26
CA SER A 218 36.38 23.63 -13.18
C SER A 218 35.84 24.46 -14.35
N PHE A 219 36.69 25.31 -14.96
CA PHE A 219 36.28 26.21 -16.06
C PHE A 219 35.66 25.48 -17.25
N MET A 220 36.23 24.33 -17.66
CA MET A 220 35.69 23.51 -18.74
C MET A 220 34.31 22.91 -18.40
N ASN A 221 34.09 22.55 -17.14
CA ASN A 221 32.80 22.04 -16.68
C ASN A 221 31.75 23.15 -16.60
N LYS A 222 32.12 24.37 -16.19
CA LYS A 222 31.24 25.55 -16.21
C LYS A 222 30.72 25.87 -17.60
N VAL A 223 31.62 25.88 -18.60
CA VAL A 223 31.25 26.13 -20.00
C VAL A 223 30.38 25.00 -20.56
N GLY A 224 30.69 23.74 -20.22
CA GLY A 224 29.87 22.59 -20.59
C GLY A 224 28.45 22.60 -19.99
N ASP A 225 28.29 23.07 -18.74
CA ASP A 225 26.98 23.18 -18.07
C ASP A 225 26.10 24.27 -18.73
N ILE A 226 26.68 25.42 -19.08
CA ILE A 226 25.96 26.53 -19.75
C ILE A 226 25.50 26.16 -21.16
N VAL A 227 26.34 25.43 -21.91
CA VAL A 227 26.03 25.03 -23.29
C VAL A 227 24.94 23.94 -23.32
N ARG A 228 24.88 23.07 -22.30
CA ARG A 228 23.81 22.05 -22.16
C ARG A 228 22.45 22.63 -21.80
N ASP A 229 22.41 23.74 -21.04
CA ASP A 229 21.16 24.42 -20.65
C ASP A 229 20.47 25.18 -21.81
N LEU A 230 21.05 25.20 -23.02
CA LEU A 230 20.45 25.88 -24.17
C LEU A 230 19.29 25.04 -24.78
N PRO A 231 18.15 25.67 -25.14
CA PRO A 231 16.92 24.97 -25.61
C PRO A 231 17.08 24.00 -26.79
N ILE A 232 18.16 24.11 -27.57
CA ILE A 232 18.42 23.26 -28.75
C ILE A 232 19.34 22.07 -28.42
N LEU A 233 20.23 22.21 -27.42
CA LEU A 233 21.19 21.16 -27.04
C LEU A 233 20.66 20.29 -25.89
N ASP A 234 19.67 20.77 -25.13
CA ASP A 234 18.96 20.03 -24.07
C ASP A 234 18.28 18.76 -24.61
N PHE A 235 17.84 18.75 -25.88
CA PHE A 235 17.17 17.58 -26.49
C PHE A 235 18.08 16.34 -26.63
N MET A 236 19.41 16.50 -26.71
CA MET A 236 20.34 15.38 -26.93
C MET A 236 20.79 14.68 -25.64
N ASP A 237 20.90 15.41 -24.53
CA ASP A 237 21.33 14.91 -23.22
C ASP A 237 20.86 15.88 -22.10
N PRO A 238 19.55 15.88 -21.77
CA PRO A 238 18.98 16.90 -20.90
C PRO A 238 19.49 16.76 -19.46
N TYR A 239 19.90 17.89 -18.88
CA TYR A 239 20.39 17.93 -17.50
C TYR A 239 19.25 17.68 -16.51
N TYR A 240 18.12 18.38 -16.73
CA TYR A 240 16.87 18.15 -16.02
C TYR A 240 15.99 17.20 -16.83
N LYS A 241 15.74 16.01 -16.29
CA LYS A 241 14.99 14.97 -17.00
C LYS A 241 13.93 14.36 -16.10
N VAL A 242 12.87 13.90 -16.75
CA VAL A 242 11.85 13.08 -16.11
C VAL A 242 12.52 11.82 -15.54
N LYS A 243 12.46 11.65 -14.23
CA LYS A 243 12.84 10.41 -13.56
C LYS A 243 11.65 9.47 -13.66
N GLN A 244 11.87 8.30 -14.27
CA GLN A 244 10.81 7.31 -14.45
C GLN A 244 11.23 5.95 -13.89
N THR A 245 10.34 5.36 -13.10
CA THR A 245 10.48 4.03 -12.52
C THR A 245 9.39 3.14 -13.14
N VAL A 246 9.81 2.07 -13.82
CA VAL A 246 8.89 1.12 -14.46
C VAL A 246 8.61 -0.03 -13.51
N VAL A 247 7.39 -0.08 -13.00
CA VAL A 247 6.92 -1.06 -12.03
C VAL A 247 6.37 -2.27 -12.78
N LYS A 248 7.18 -3.32 -12.91
CA LYS A 248 6.86 -4.47 -13.79
C LYS A 248 5.65 -5.28 -13.32
N ASP A 249 5.50 -5.39 -12.00
CA ASP A 249 4.51 -6.29 -11.36
C ASP A 249 3.14 -5.62 -11.16
N ILE A 250 3.06 -4.29 -11.31
CA ILE A 250 1.81 -3.54 -11.23
C ILE A 250 1.43 -3.13 -12.64
N GLN A 251 0.37 -3.73 -13.16
CA GLN A 251 -0.09 -3.50 -14.52
C GLN A 251 -1.47 -2.85 -14.52
N TYR A 252 -1.73 -2.06 -15.58
CA TYR A 252 -3.04 -1.48 -15.84
C TYR A 252 -3.43 -1.71 -17.30
N ASP A 253 -4.72 -1.84 -17.54
CA ASP A 253 -5.24 -2.09 -18.89
C ASP A 253 -5.24 -0.80 -19.71
N VAL A 254 -4.45 -0.81 -20.79
CA VAL A 254 -4.47 0.21 -21.83
C VAL A 254 -5.00 -0.44 -23.10
N ASN A 255 -6.22 -0.10 -23.51
CA ASN A 255 -6.83 -0.61 -24.75
C ASN A 255 -6.67 -2.13 -24.90
N PHE A 256 -7.08 -2.90 -23.89
CA PHE A 256 -7.01 -4.37 -23.84
C PHE A 256 -5.60 -4.98 -23.75
N THR A 257 -4.58 -4.17 -23.46
CA THR A 257 -3.20 -4.65 -23.20
C THR A 257 -2.78 -4.26 -21.78
N ALA A 258 -2.33 -5.25 -21.00
CA ALA A 258 -1.77 -5.00 -19.68
C ALA A 258 -0.38 -4.34 -19.83
N MET A 259 -0.26 -3.08 -19.44
CA MET A 259 1.00 -2.34 -19.47
C MET A 259 1.53 -2.15 -18.04
N PRO A 260 2.86 -2.31 -17.82
CA PRO A 260 3.49 -1.94 -16.56
C PRO A 260 3.20 -0.48 -16.20
N ALA A 261 2.94 -0.23 -14.92
CA ALA A 261 2.83 1.13 -14.39
C ALA A 261 4.17 1.85 -14.53
N VAL A 262 4.13 3.10 -14.98
CA VAL A 262 5.31 3.97 -15.10
C VAL A 262 5.14 5.13 -14.15
N ASP A 263 5.93 5.16 -13.10
CA ASP A 263 5.90 6.17 -12.05
C ASP A 263 6.91 7.28 -12.33
N ARG A 264 6.48 8.54 -12.22
CA ARG A 264 7.32 9.73 -12.44
C ARG A 264 7.38 10.67 -11.25
N CYS A 265 6.86 10.27 -10.08
CA CYS A 265 6.77 11.15 -8.91
C CYS A 265 8.14 11.67 -8.45
N THR A 266 9.20 10.86 -8.59
CA THR A 266 10.58 11.26 -8.25
C THR A 266 11.19 12.29 -9.21
N SER A 267 10.44 12.74 -10.24
CA SER A 267 10.82 13.90 -11.05
C SER A 267 10.73 15.20 -10.26
N CYS A 268 9.82 15.29 -9.28
CA CYS A 268 9.65 16.45 -8.39
C CYS A 268 9.99 16.11 -6.93
N HIS A 269 9.64 14.92 -6.46
CA HIS A 269 9.93 14.43 -5.09
C HIS A 269 11.35 13.84 -4.98
N LEU A 270 12.37 14.67 -5.17
CA LEU A 270 13.74 14.21 -5.40
C LEU A 270 14.46 13.75 -4.12
N GLY A 271 14.09 14.28 -2.96
CA GLY A 271 14.66 13.92 -1.65
C GLY A 271 13.98 12.74 -0.96
N ILE A 272 12.98 12.13 -1.61
CA ILE A 272 12.06 11.16 -0.97
C ILE A 272 12.77 9.91 -0.40
N THR A 273 13.92 9.52 -0.94
CA THR A 273 14.71 8.36 -0.50
C THR A 273 15.97 8.70 0.30
N ASP A 274 16.29 9.98 0.45
CA ASP A 274 17.54 10.45 1.06
C ASP A 274 17.23 11.04 2.44
N SER A 275 17.82 10.45 3.49
CA SER A 275 17.59 10.86 4.89
C SER A 275 18.05 12.28 5.21
N ASP A 276 18.94 12.85 4.40
CA ASP A 276 19.45 14.22 4.61
C ASP A 276 18.36 15.28 4.41
N PHE A 277 17.23 14.91 3.80
CA PHE A 277 16.10 15.81 3.48
C PHE A 277 14.91 15.64 4.43
N ALA A 278 15.09 15.00 5.60
CA ALA A 278 13.97 14.72 6.51
C ALA A 278 13.28 16.01 7.01
N ASP A 279 14.05 17.09 7.15
CA ASP A 279 13.57 18.41 7.59
C ASP A 279 13.27 19.36 6.43
N ALA A 280 13.41 18.92 5.17
CA ALA A 280 13.12 19.74 4.01
C ALA A 280 11.62 20.01 3.86
N GLU A 281 11.25 21.14 3.28
CA GLU A 281 9.85 21.44 2.94
C GLU A 281 9.35 20.54 1.79
N GLN A 282 8.03 20.32 1.75
CA GLN A 282 7.40 19.61 0.64
C GLN A 282 7.60 20.41 -0.66
N PRO A 283 7.90 19.74 -1.80
CA PRO A 283 7.85 18.29 -2.03
C PRO A 283 9.17 17.53 -1.80
N PHE A 284 10.19 18.17 -1.23
CA PHE A 284 11.55 17.61 -1.13
C PHE A 284 11.79 16.74 0.10
N THR A 285 10.86 16.73 1.04
CA THR A 285 10.94 15.95 2.28
C THR A 285 11.13 14.46 2.02
N THR A 286 11.97 13.83 2.84
CA THR A 286 12.15 12.37 2.86
C THR A 286 10.86 11.63 3.23
N HIS A 287 10.72 10.39 2.74
CA HIS A 287 9.62 9.52 3.16
C HIS A 287 9.69 9.26 4.69
N PRO A 288 8.56 9.31 5.43
CA PRO A 288 8.55 9.19 6.89
C PRO A 288 9.13 7.88 7.46
N ASP A 289 9.13 6.82 6.66
CA ASP A 289 9.64 5.50 7.05
C ASP A 289 10.40 4.86 5.89
N LEU A 290 11.73 5.01 5.88
CA LEU A 290 12.62 4.46 4.86
C LEU A 290 12.96 2.98 5.08
N ASP A 291 12.77 2.48 6.29
CA ASP A 291 13.00 1.07 6.61
C ASP A 291 11.85 0.22 6.06
N LEU A 292 10.62 0.74 6.09
CA LEU A 292 9.46 0.08 5.51
C LEU A 292 9.27 0.36 4.02
N TYR A 293 9.72 1.52 3.50
CA TYR A 293 9.45 1.94 2.12
C TYR A 293 10.67 2.48 1.35
N LEU A 294 10.61 2.35 0.02
CA LEU A 294 11.46 2.97 -1.01
C LEU A 294 12.93 2.51 -1.08
N THR A 295 13.58 2.27 0.05
CA THR A 295 14.99 1.86 0.07
C THR A 295 15.17 0.45 -0.51
N SER A 296 16.38 0.14 -0.99
CA SER A 296 16.68 -1.19 -1.54
C SER A 296 16.62 -2.33 -0.52
N LYS A 297 16.69 -2.01 0.78
CA LYS A 297 16.57 -2.95 1.90
C LYS A 297 15.14 -3.06 2.43
N SER A 298 14.30 -2.08 2.11
CA SER A 298 12.91 -2.06 2.53
C SER A 298 12.13 -3.23 1.89
N PRO A 299 11.07 -3.73 2.55
CA PRO A 299 10.13 -4.67 1.94
C PRO A 299 9.39 -4.12 0.70
N HIS A 300 9.38 -2.79 0.52
CA HIS A 300 8.71 -2.06 -0.55
C HIS A 300 9.68 -1.12 -1.30
N PRO A 301 10.70 -1.64 -2.01
CA PRO A 301 11.67 -0.81 -2.72
C PRO A 301 11.00 -0.03 -3.86
N GLU A 302 11.46 1.21 -4.11
CA GLU A 302 10.87 2.11 -5.11
C GLU A 302 10.77 1.45 -6.49
N VAL A 303 11.81 0.71 -6.90
CA VAL A 303 11.90 0.07 -8.22
C VAL A 303 10.82 -0.99 -8.44
N SER A 304 10.32 -1.62 -7.37
CA SER A 304 9.33 -2.70 -7.45
C SER A 304 7.90 -2.25 -7.17
N PHE A 305 7.71 -1.11 -6.51
CA PHE A 305 6.38 -0.65 -6.09
C PHE A 305 5.99 0.70 -6.69
N GLY A 306 6.94 1.60 -6.96
CA GLY A 306 6.65 2.99 -7.31
C GLY A 306 5.86 3.73 -6.22
N CYS A 307 5.47 4.97 -6.49
CA CYS A 307 4.71 5.81 -5.56
C CYS A 307 3.19 5.61 -5.72
N THR A 308 2.74 5.48 -6.97
CA THR A 308 1.33 5.37 -7.37
C THR A 308 0.65 4.07 -6.93
N SER A 309 1.41 3.03 -6.59
CA SER A 309 0.85 1.82 -5.97
C SER A 309 0.18 2.12 -4.62
N CYS A 310 0.83 2.95 -3.81
CA CYS A 310 0.36 3.40 -2.50
C CYS A 310 -0.52 4.65 -2.60
N HIS A 311 -0.12 5.63 -3.40
CA HIS A 311 -0.76 6.95 -3.44
C HIS A 311 -1.85 7.11 -4.52
N ALA A 312 -1.99 6.16 -5.45
CA ALA A 312 -2.79 6.32 -6.67
C ALA A 312 -2.34 7.55 -7.50
N GLY A 313 -3.23 8.10 -8.34
CA GLY A 313 -2.91 9.23 -9.20
C GLY A 313 -2.50 8.87 -10.61
N ARG A 314 -2.10 9.88 -11.37
CA ARG A 314 -1.66 9.74 -12.75
C ARG A 314 -0.15 9.59 -12.78
N SER A 315 0.31 8.34 -12.79
CA SER A 315 1.72 7.94 -12.69
C SER A 315 2.65 8.59 -13.70
N ARG A 316 2.13 8.94 -14.89
CA ARG A 316 2.87 9.60 -15.98
C ARG A 316 2.83 11.14 -15.94
N GLY A 317 2.11 11.73 -14.99
CA GLY A 317 2.04 13.19 -14.81
C GLY A 317 3.42 13.79 -14.52
N THR A 318 3.62 15.01 -14.97
CA THR A 318 4.88 15.77 -14.83
C THR A 318 4.66 17.16 -14.24
N SER A 319 3.43 17.44 -13.82
CA SER A 319 2.98 18.71 -13.26
C SER A 319 2.16 18.43 -12.00
N PHE A 320 1.94 19.45 -11.17
CA PHE A 320 1.16 19.29 -9.93
C PHE A 320 -0.25 18.80 -10.24
N VAL A 321 -0.97 19.47 -11.14
CA VAL A 321 -2.34 19.09 -11.52
C VAL A 321 -2.34 17.79 -12.33
N SER A 322 -1.44 17.62 -13.31
CA SER A 322 -1.44 16.46 -14.23
C SER A 322 -1.16 15.12 -13.55
N SER A 323 -0.52 15.14 -12.37
CA SER A 323 -0.31 13.97 -11.51
C SER A 323 -1.57 13.57 -10.71
N SER A 324 -2.64 14.37 -10.79
CA SER A 324 -3.91 14.18 -10.09
C SER A 324 -3.78 14.25 -8.56
N HIS A 325 -2.96 15.16 -8.03
CA HIS A 325 -2.91 15.44 -6.59
C HIS A 325 -4.31 15.80 -6.07
N THR A 326 -4.66 15.32 -4.89
CA THR A 326 -5.98 15.56 -4.29
C THR A 326 -5.81 16.18 -2.91
N PRO A 327 -6.50 17.31 -2.63
CA PRO A 327 -6.40 17.98 -1.35
C PRO A 327 -6.97 17.10 -0.23
N ASN A 328 -6.39 17.24 0.95
CA ASN A 328 -6.79 16.53 2.15
C ASN A 328 -7.92 17.26 2.90
N THR A 329 -8.08 18.58 2.77
CA THR A 329 -9.17 19.33 3.41
C THR A 329 -9.77 20.39 2.48
N PRO A 330 -11.00 20.88 2.74
CA PRO A 330 -11.57 22.00 1.99
C PRO A 330 -10.71 23.26 2.03
N GLU A 331 -10.03 23.53 3.14
CA GLU A 331 -9.13 24.68 3.27
C GLU A 331 -7.90 24.52 2.38
N GLN A 332 -7.30 23.32 2.37
CA GLN A 332 -6.19 23.01 1.49
C GLN A 332 -6.60 23.06 0.00
N LYS A 333 -7.83 22.67 -0.31
CA LYS A 333 -8.37 22.79 -1.67
C LYS A 333 -8.37 24.25 -2.12
N HIS A 334 -8.91 25.18 -1.31
CA HIS A 334 -8.91 26.60 -1.66
C HIS A 334 -7.48 27.15 -1.79
N GLU A 335 -6.57 26.77 -0.89
CA GLU A 335 -5.15 27.15 -0.99
C GLU A 335 -4.54 26.67 -2.31
N TRP A 336 -4.83 25.45 -2.73
CA TRP A 336 -4.29 24.89 -3.97
C TRP A 336 -4.92 25.47 -5.23
N GLU A 337 -6.20 25.83 -5.19
CA GLU A 337 -6.87 26.60 -6.25
C GLU A 337 -6.17 27.96 -6.46
N GLU A 338 -5.80 28.65 -5.37
CA GLU A 338 -5.11 29.95 -5.46
C GLU A 338 -3.62 29.82 -5.86
N LYS A 339 -2.90 28.85 -5.29
CA LYS A 339 -1.44 28.75 -5.43
C LYS A 339 -0.98 27.97 -6.64
N TYR A 340 -1.73 26.93 -7.04
CA TYR A 340 -1.33 25.97 -8.05
C TYR A 340 -2.33 25.85 -9.22
N ASP A 341 -3.31 26.75 -9.29
CA ASP A 341 -4.43 26.67 -10.24
C ASP A 341 -5.06 25.26 -10.27
N TRP A 342 -5.24 24.70 -9.07
CA TRP A 342 -5.64 23.31 -8.94
C TRP A 342 -7.06 23.09 -9.44
N GLU A 343 -7.23 22.12 -10.32
CA GLU A 343 -8.54 21.64 -10.75
C GLU A 343 -8.62 20.11 -10.78
N LYS A 344 -9.84 19.59 -10.61
CA LYS A 344 -10.09 18.16 -10.73
C LYS A 344 -9.97 17.73 -12.20
N ILE A 345 -9.13 16.74 -12.47
CA ILE A 345 -9.06 16.12 -13.79
C ILE A 345 -10.30 15.26 -14.04
N HIS A 346 -11.22 15.78 -14.85
CA HIS A 346 -12.52 15.18 -15.13
C HIS A 346 -12.45 13.79 -15.79
N HIS A 347 -11.44 13.55 -16.62
CA HIS A 347 -11.30 12.30 -17.40
C HIS A 347 -10.40 11.25 -16.72
N TRP A 348 -9.88 11.53 -15.52
CA TRP A 348 -9.03 10.60 -14.78
C TRP A 348 -9.78 10.00 -13.61
N LEU A 349 -10.18 8.73 -13.74
CA LEU A 349 -11.06 8.06 -12.78
C LEU A 349 -10.37 7.66 -11.47
N GLN A 350 -9.02 7.70 -11.41
CA GLN A 350 -8.23 7.26 -10.27
C GLN A 350 -7.28 8.37 -9.79
N PRO A 351 -7.80 9.49 -9.26
CA PRO A 351 -6.94 10.54 -8.70
C PRO A 351 -6.12 10.01 -7.51
N MET A 352 -5.09 10.78 -7.10
CA MET A 352 -4.33 10.42 -5.90
C MET A 352 -5.26 10.35 -4.69
N LEU A 353 -4.98 9.42 -3.78
CA LEU A 353 -5.68 9.36 -2.51
C LEU A 353 -5.22 10.55 -1.64
N PRO A 354 -6.16 11.29 -1.02
CA PRO A 354 -5.82 12.16 0.09
C PRO A 354 -4.95 11.41 1.12
N THR A 355 -3.96 12.08 1.71
CA THR A 355 -2.99 11.46 2.62
C THR A 355 -3.65 10.65 3.73
N ARG A 356 -4.82 11.06 4.22
CA ARG A 356 -5.56 10.33 5.26
C ARG A 356 -6.04 8.92 4.86
N TYR A 357 -6.15 8.63 3.57
CA TYR A 357 -6.63 7.35 3.02
C TYR A 357 -5.53 6.49 2.39
N THR A 358 -4.26 6.92 2.38
CA THR A 358 -3.18 6.18 1.69
C THR A 358 -3.00 4.75 2.19
N GLN A 359 -3.20 4.50 3.50
CA GLN A 359 -3.16 3.15 4.08
C GLN A 359 -4.23 2.20 3.50
N ALA A 360 -5.29 2.71 2.85
CA ALA A 360 -6.26 1.87 2.15
C ALA A 360 -5.61 1.10 0.99
N SER A 361 -4.56 1.63 0.37
CA SER A 361 -3.83 0.96 -0.70
C SER A 361 -3.05 -0.28 -0.24
N CYS A 362 -2.72 -0.40 1.05
CA CYS A 362 -2.10 -1.61 1.59
C CYS A 362 -2.97 -2.85 1.31
N PHE A 363 -4.29 -2.67 1.30
CA PHE A 363 -5.26 -3.75 1.06
C PHE A 363 -5.23 -4.29 -0.38
N LYS A 364 -4.60 -3.58 -1.34
CA LYS A 364 -4.43 -4.07 -2.72
C LYS A 364 -3.61 -5.35 -2.78
N CYS A 365 -2.63 -5.50 -1.89
CA CYS A 365 -1.74 -6.66 -1.82
C CYS A 365 -1.93 -7.47 -0.52
N HIS A 366 -2.29 -6.81 0.58
CA HIS A 366 -2.47 -7.44 1.89
C HIS A 366 -3.94 -7.75 2.18
N THR A 367 -4.56 -8.59 1.36
CA THR A 367 -5.99 -8.93 1.49
C THR A 367 -6.30 -9.97 2.57
N ASN A 368 -5.30 -10.62 3.17
CA ASN A 368 -5.53 -11.78 4.04
C ASN A 368 -4.95 -11.60 5.45
N THR A 369 -4.56 -10.38 5.82
CA THR A 369 -3.86 -10.08 7.07
C THR A 369 -4.44 -8.83 7.72
N SER A 370 -4.82 -8.93 8.99
CA SER A 370 -5.40 -7.83 9.78
C SER A 370 -4.43 -7.17 10.75
N ASP A 371 -3.16 -7.57 10.74
CA ASP A 371 -2.10 -7.07 11.62
C ASP A 371 -0.86 -6.68 10.80
N LEU A 372 -1.01 -5.63 10.00
CA LEU A 372 0.06 -5.05 9.19
C LEU A 372 0.84 -4.00 9.99
N ALA A 373 2.16 -4.16 10.06
CA ALA A 373 3.04 -3.15 10.67
C ALA A 373 2.98 -1.84 9.88
N GLY A 374 2.87 -0.70 10.58
CA GLY A 374 2.78 0.63 9.96
C GLY A 374 1.44 0.96 9.28
N ALA A 375 0.43 0.09 9.42
CA ALA A 375 -0.87 0.23 8.78
C ALA A 375 -2.04 0.17 9.79
N GLU A 376 -1.93 0.90 10.90
CA GLU A 376 -2.85 0.83 12.03
C GLU A 376 -4.29 1.22 11.66
N LYS A 377 -4.49 2.16 10.72
CA LYS A 377 -5.84 2.59 10.32
C LYS A 377 -6.55 1.50 9.52
N ILE A 378 -5.85 0.82 8.61
CA ILE A 378 -6.46 -0.27 7.84
C ILE A 378 -6.68 -1.50 8.73
N ASN A 379 -5.77 -1.80 9.66
CA ASN A 379 -5.97 -2.86 10.67
C ASN A 379 -7.23 -2.59 11.51
N LEU A 380 -7.40 -1.33 11.97
CA LEU A 380 -8.61 -0.90 12.67
C LEU A 380 -9.85 -1.06 11.79
N GLY A 381 -9.81 -0.56 10.54
CA GLY A 381 -10.92 -0.64 9.59
C GLY A 381 -11.37 -2.06 9.30
N LEU A 382 -10.44 -2.97 8.97
CA LEU A 382 -10.74 -4.38 8.72
C LEU A 382 -11.29 -5.08 9.97
N THR A 383 -10.74 -4.77 11.14
CA THR A 383 -11.25 -5.31 12.40
C THR A 383 -12.68 -4.81 12.70
N LEU A 384 -12.99 -3.56 12.36
CA LEU A 384 -14.34 -3.01 12.49
C LEU A 384 -15.32 -3.65 11.50
N VAL A 385 -14.90 -3.93 10.27
CA VAL A 385 -15.70 -4.66 9.26
C VAL A 385 -16.12 -6.03 9.80
N ASP A 386 -15.17 -6.79 10.36
CA ASP A 386 -15.45 -8.11 10.93
C ASP A 386 -16.34 -8.02 12.18
N ARG A 387 -16.02 -7.09 13.10
CA ARG A 387 -16.73 -6.98 14.38
C ARG A 387 -18.13 -6.41 14.25
N SER A 388 -18.35 -5.55 13.26
CA SER A 388 -19.68 -5.01 12.94
C SER A 388 -20.48 -5.96 12.05
N GLY A 389 -19.84 -6.98 11.48
CA GLY A 389 -20.48 -7.98 10.62
C GLY A 389 -20.83 -7.47 9.22
N CYS A 390 -20.11 -6.47 8.71
CA CYS A 390 -20.36 -5.90 7.39
C CYS A 390 -20.27 -6.99 6.30
N ASN A 391 -19.24 -7.83 6.36
CA ASN A 391 -19.01 -8.98 5.48
C ASN A 391 -19.93 -10.18 5.74
N GLY A 392 -20.81 -10.11 6.74
CA GLY A 392 -21.90 -11.08 6.95
C GLY A 392 -23.14 -10.75 6.13
N CYS A 393 -23.41 -9.46 5.91
CA CYS A 393 -24.51 -8.98 5.08
C CYS A 393 -24.06 -8.64 3.64
N HIS A 394 -22.85 -8.14 3.46
CA HIS A 394 -22.27 -7.81 2.16
C HIS A 394 -21.27 -8.88 1.72
N VAL A 395 -21.28 -9.21 0.43
CA VAL A 395 -20.24 -10.08 -0.14
C VAL A 395 -18.95 -9.27 -0.27
N SER A 396 -17.85 -9.80 0.26
CA SER A 396 -16.50 -9.24 0.11
C SER A 396 -15.54 -10.39 -0.18
N SER A 397 -15.26 -10.63 -1.46
CA SER A 397 -14.51 -11.83 -1.90
C SER A 397 -13.06 -11.84 -1.37
N ASN A 398 -12.48 -10.66 -1.19
CA ASN A 398 -11.13 -10.42 -0.66
C ASN A 398 -11.10 -10.25 0.87
N TRP A 399 -12.24 -10.27 1.56
CA TRP A 399 -12.31 -10.22 3.04
C TRP A 399 -13.55 -10.96 3.56
N PRO A 400 -13.65 -12.28 3.34
CA PRO A 400 -14.85 -13.02 3.71
C PRO A 400 -15.02 -13.07 5.24
N SER A 401 -16.28 -13.12 5.68
CA SER A 401 -16.61 -13.28 7.09
C SER A 401 -16.07 -14.60 7.64
N SER A 402 -15.17 -14.53 8.62
CA SER A 402 -14.59 -15.71 9.29
C SER A 402 -15.57 -16.41 10.24
N ALA A 403 -16.50 -15.67 10.82
CA ALA A 403 -17.54 -16.18 11.71
C ALA A 403 -18.73 -15.20 11.78
N LYS A 404 -19.87 -15.69 12.30
CA LYS A 404 -21.01 -14.83 12.62
C LYS A 404 -20.63 -13.83 13.73
N SER A 405 -20.89 -12.55 13.50
CA SER A 405 -20.60 -11.46 14.47
C SER A 405 -21.56 -11.45 15.66
N GLY A 406 -22.78 -11.94 15.47
CA GLY A 406 -23.81 -12.08 16.49
C GLY A 406 -23.84 -13.48 17.11
N PRO A 407 -24.46 -13.64 18.29
CA PRO A 407 -24.62 -14.93 18.94
C PRO A 407 -25.52 -15.89 18.15
N ASP A 408 -25.31 -17.18 18.35
CA ASP A 408 -26.20 -18.23 17.86
C ASP A 408 -27.58 -18.14 18.55
N LEU A 409 -28.65 -18.06 17.76
CA LEU A 409 -30.03 -17.90 18.26
C LEU A 409 -30.80 -19.22 18.30
N ARG A 410 -30.22 -20.35 17.86
CA ARG A 410 -30.91 -21.64 17.83
C ARG A 410 -31.31 -22.12 19.23
N LYS A 411 -30.46 -21.85 20.23
CA LYS A 411 -30.71 -22.15 21.66
C LYS A 411 -31.13 -20.93 22.49
N LEU A 412 -31.74 -19.92 21.87
CA LEU A 412 -32.11 -18.66 22.54
C LEU A 412 -33.08 -18.87 23.71
N ASN A 413 -34.00 -19.84 23.61
CA ASN A 413 -35.00 -20.20 24.62
C ASN A 413 -34.41 -20.75 25.92
N GLU A 414 -33.15 -21.19 25.91
CA GLU A 414 -32.43 -21.64 27.12
C GLU A 414 -31.77 -20.48 27.86
N LYS A 415 -31.48 -19.39 27.13
CA LYS A 415 -30.69 -18.24 27.61
C LYS A 415 -31.56 -17.06 28.02
N SER A 416 -32.61 -16.77 27.26
CA SER A 416 -33.41 -15.55 27.36
C SER A 416 -34.90 -15.86 27.17
N HIS A 417 -35.76 -14.88 27.47
CA HIS A 417 -37.21 -14.98 27.32
C HIS A 417 -37.76 -14.04 26.21
N PRO A 418 -38.96 -14.35 25.65
CA PRO A 418 -39.53 -13.60 24.53
C PRO A 418 -39.65 -12.09 24.77
N ASP A 419 -40.13 -11.67 25.95
CA ASP A 419 -40.35 -10.25 26.25
C ASP A 419 -39.05 -9.43 26.20
N TRP A 420 -37.95 -9.97 26.74
CA TRP A 420 -36.64 -9.31 26.66
C TRP A 420 -36.16 -9.24 25.21
N VAL A 421 -36.35 -10.32 24.44
CA VAL A 421 -35.92 -10.38 23.03
C VAL A 421 -36.68 -9.37 22.17
N ALA A 422 -37.99 -9.22 22.36
CA ALA A 422 -38.79 -8.24 21.61
C ALA A 422 -38.32 -6.81 21.87
N LYS A 423 -38.10 -6.44 23.15
CA LYS A 423 -37.56 -5.13 23.54
C LYS A 423 -36.13 -4.91 23.01
N TRP A 424 -35.30 -5.96 23.04
CA TRP A 424 -33.93 -5.90 22.54
C TRP A 424 -33.88 -5.68 21.02
N ILE A 425 -34.77 -6.35 20.26
CA ILE A 425 -34.87 -6.15 18.80
C ILE A 425 -35.38 -4.75 18.48
N GLN A 426 -36.33 -4.22 19.28
CA GLN A 426 -36.87 -2.88 19.10
C GLN A 426 -35.76 -1.82 19.18
N ASN A 427 -35.06 -1.76 20.32
CA ASN A 427 -33.96 -0.82 20.53
C ASN A 427 -32.87 -1.43 21.42
N PRO A 428 -31.80 -2.00 20.83
CA PRO A 428 -30.70 -2.58 21.59
C PRO A 428 -29.95 -1.58 22.48
N ARG A 429 -29.87 -0.30 22.06
CA ARG A 429 -29.10 0.73 22.76
C ARG A 429 -29.76 1.17 24.06
N ASP A 430 -31.08 1.05 24.17
CA ASP A 430 -31.83 1.26 25.42
C ASP A 430 -31.42 0.27 26.53
N PHE A 431 -30.97 -0.92 26.14
CA PHE A 431 -30.46 -1.89 27.11
C PHE A 431 -28.96 -1.70 27.35
N ARG A 432 -28.18 -1.44 26.28
CA ARG A 432 -26.72 -1.28 26.32
C ARG A 432 -26.25 -0.25 25.31
N TYR A 433 -25.75 0.90 25.79
CA TYR A 433 -25.33 2.03 24.95
C TYR A 433 -24.26 1.66 23.89
N ASN A 434 -23.33 0.75 24.19
CA ASN A 434 -22.23 0.33 23.30
C ASN A 434 -22.45 -1.05 22.67
N THR A 435 -23.70 -1.51 22.57
CA THR A 435 -24.01 -2.76 21.85
C THR A 435 -23.63 -2.66 20.38
N ARG A 436 -23.09 -3.76 19.85
CA ARG A 436 -22.84 -3.93 18.41
C ARG A 436 -24.06 -4.43 17.64
N MET A 437 -25.12 -4.84 18.33
CA MET A 437 -26.38 -5.17 17.66
C MET A 437 -26.95 -3.88 17.05
N PRO A 438 -27.12 -3.81 15.72
CA PRO A 438 -27.63 -2.61 15.09
C PRO A 438 -29.06 -2.27 15.51
N HIS A 439 -29.38 -0.98 15.50
CA HIS A 439 -30.75 -0.49 15.65
C HIS A 439 -31.44 -0.55 14.27
N ILE A 440 -32.20 -1.61 14.01
CA ILE A 440 -32.81 -1.85 12.68
C ILE A 440 -34.13 -1.09 12.53
N PHE A 441 -34.87 -0.97 13.63
CA PHE A 441 -36.18 -0.31 13.70
C PHE A 441 -36.04 1.11 14.24
N GLU A 442 -37.12 1.88 14.19
CA GLU A 442 -37.20 3.25 14.72
C GLU A 442 -36.09 4.17 14.17
N GLN A 443 -35.75 3.98 12.91
CA GLN A 443 -34.76 4.79 12.19
C GLN A 443 -35.40 6.03 11.57
N ALA A 444 -34.57 7.01 11.19
CA ALA A 444 -35.01 8.29 10.62
C ALA A 444 -35.90 8.14 9.37
N ASN A 445 -35.71 7.10 8.54
CA ASN A 445 -36.56 6.83 7.37
C ASN A 445 -37.83 6.02 7.70
N GLN A 446 -38.12 5.77 8.98
CA GLN A 446 -39.25 4.95 9.47
C GLN A 446 -40.18 5.71 10.44
N GLU A 447 -40.03 7.03 10.57
CA GLU A 447 -40.78 7.85 11.55
C GLU A 447 -42.29 7.96 11.25
N ASN A 448 -42.74 7.58 10.06
CA ASN A 448 -44.15 7.60 9.69
C ASN A 448 -44.97 6.71 10.65
N PRO A 449 -46.10 7.21 11.23
CA PRO A 449 -46.93 6.43 12.16
C PRO A 449 -47.38 5.07 11.63
N LYS A 450 -47.63 4.94 10.32
CA LYS A 450 -47.97 3.65 9.68
C LYS A 450 -46.80 2.68 9.72
N ILE A 451 -45.58 3.16 9.49
CA ILE A 451 -44.35 2.35 9.54
C ILE A 451 -44.03 1.96 10.98
N ALA A 452 -44.19 2.88 11.94
CA ALA A 452 -44.00 2.57 13.35
C ALA A 452 -44.87 1.40 13.83
N LYS A 453 -46.15 1.36 13.42
CA LYS A 453 -47.04 0.22 13.72
C LYS A 453 -46.61 -1.08 13.05
N ARG A 454 -46.09 -1.01 11.81
CA ARG A 454 -45.52 -2.18 11.11
C ARG A 454 -44.31 -2.72 11.85
N ASN A 455 -43.37 -1.84 12.24
CA ASN A 455 -42.17 -2.21 12.99
C ASN A 455 -42.52 -3.01 14.25
N ILE A 456 -43.47 -2.53 15.07
CA ILE A 456 -43.94 -3.22 16.28
C ILE A 456 -44.42 -4.64 15.96
N THR A 457 -45.23 -4.79 14.91
CA THR A 457 -45.78 -6.08 14.50
C THR A 457 -44.72 -7.01 13.90
N GLU A 458 -43.77 -6.48 13.14
CA GLU A 458 -42.61 -7.23 12.64
C GLU A 458 -41.75 -7.74 13.79
N ILE A 459 -41.45 -6.91 14.80
CA ILE A 459 -40.67 -7.28 15.99
C ILE A 459 -41.36 -8.41 16.76
N ALA A 460 -42.67 -8.28 17.01
CA ALA A 460 -43.46 -9.33 17.67
C ALA A 460 -43.44 -10.65 16.86
N SER A 461 -43.53 -10.55 15.53
CA SER A 461 -43.51 -11.71 14.62
C SER A 461 -42.14 -12.38 14.55
N ILE A 462 -41.04 -11.60 14.50
CA ILE A 462 -39.66 -12.10 14.58
C ILE A 462 -39.47 -12.85 15.91
N THR A 463 -39.90 -12.24 17.01
CA THR A 463 -39.81 -12.85 18.34
C THR A 463 -40.58 -14.17 18.40
N HIS A 464 -41.81 -14.20 17.87
CA HIS A 464 -42.58 -15.43 17.77
C HIS A 464 -41.85 -16.51 16.98
N TYR A 465 -41.27 -16.18 15.83
CA TYR A 465 -40.51 -17.11 15.00
C TYR A 465 -39.31 -17.72 15.74
N LEU A 466 -38.53 -16.89 16.45
CA LEU A 466 -37.33 -17.36 17.18
C LEU A 466 -37.62 -18.36 18.30
N PHE A 467 -38.83 -18.31 18.88
CA PHE A 467 -39.29 -19.20 19.95
C PHE A 467 -40.30 -20.25 19.49
N LYS A 468 -40.63 -20.28 18.19
CA LYS A 468 -41.56 -21.26 17.64
C LYS A 468 -41.06 -22.68 17.94
N ASP A 469 -41.97 -23.53 18.41
CA ASP A 469 -41.72 -24.93 18.75
C ASP A 469 -40.65 -25.14 19.86
N LYS A 470 -40.31 -24.10 20.63
CA LYS A 470 -39.32 -24.13 21.71
C LYS A 470 -39.95 -23.89 23.08
N ILE A 471 -39.54 -24.67 24.07
CA ILE A 471 -39.94 -24.48 25.47
C ILE A 471 -38.96 -23.49 26.12
N THR A 472 -39.47 -22.37 26.64
CA THR A 472 -38.65 -21.40 27.38
C THR A 472 -38.38 -21.93 28.78
N ARG A 473 -37.11 -21.99 29.21
CA ARG A 473 -36.76 -22.45 30.55
C ARG A 473 -37.24 -21.43 31.60
N LYS A 474 -38.09 -21.86 32.52
CA LYS A 474 -38.54 -21.07 33.66
C LYS A 474 -37.60 -21.27 34.85
N ASN A 475 -37.38 -20.20 35.61
CA ASN A 475 -36.51 -20.21 36.78
C ASN A 475 -37.26 -20.78 38.00
N ASN A 476 -37.25 -22.10 38.16
CA ASN A 476 -38.04 -22.77 39.21
C ASN A 476 -37.35 -22.75 40.59
N ASN A 477 -36.04 -22.45 40.68
CA ASN A 477 -35.31 -22.34 41.95
C ASN A 477 -34.03 -21.48 41.84
N PRO A 478 -34.13 -20.13 41.83
CA PRO A 478 -32.98 -19.24 41.66
C PRO A 478 -31.91 -19.39 42.74
N SER A 479 -32.32 -19.58 44.00
CA SER A 479 -31.40 -19.59 45.15
C SER A 479 -30.36 -20.71 45.10
N LYS A 480 -30.66 -21.81 44.38
CA LYS A 480 -29.70 -22.90 44.15
C LYS A 480 -28.43 -22.44 43.42
N TYR A 481 -28.55 -21.42 42.58
CA TYR A 481 -27.50 -20.95 41.68
C TYR A 481 -26.90 -19.61 42.12
N LEU A 482 -27.35 -19.04 43.25
CA LEU A 482 -26.91 -17.74 43.76
C LEU A 482 -26.12 -17.92 45.06
N GLY A 483 -24.92 -17.35 45.10
CA GLY A 483 -24.05 -17.28 46.27
C GLY A 483 -23.98 -15.87 46.87
N ASN A 484 -22.81 -15.48 47.36
CA ASN A 484 -22.53 -14.15 47.91
C ASN A 484 -22.02 -13.18 46.83
N PRO A 485 -22.75 -12.10 46.51
CA PRO A 485 -22.35 -11.14 45.47
C PRO A 485 -21.06 -10.37 45.80
N ALA A 486 -20.77 -10.08 47.07
CA ALA A 486 -19.55 -9.36 47.46
C ALA A 486 -18.28 -10.22 47.25
N ASN A 487 -18.40 -11.54 47.43
CA ASN A 487 -17.33 -12.46 47.03
C ASN A 487 -17.22 -12.55 45.51
N GLY A 488 -18.35 -12.57 44.80
CA GLY A 488 -18.40 -12.56 43.35
C GLY A 488 -17.69 -11.36 42.73
N GLU A 489 -17.85 -10.17 43.29
CA GLU A 489 -17.15 -8.95 42.85
C GLU A 489 -15.61 -9.07 43.00
N LYS A 490 -15.15 -9.58 44.15
CA LYS A 490 -13.71 -9.83 44.38
C LYS A 490 -13.16 -10.85 43.38
N LEU A 491 -13.89 -11.94 43.14
CA LEU A 491 -13.54 -12.96 42.15
C LEU A 491 -13.50 -12.39 40.73
N PHE A 492 -14.49 -11.58 40.35
CA PHE A 492 -14.55 -10.92 39.05
C PHE A 492 -13.28 -10.10 38.76
N SER A 493 -12.79 -9.38 39.77
CA SER A 493 -11.55 -8.61 39.69
C SER A 493 -10.31 -9.50 39.68
N ALA A 494 -10.23 -10.51 40.56
CA ALA A 494 -9.08 -11.39 40.70
C ALA A 494 -8.85 -12.29 39.47
N ILE A 495 -9.93 -12.76 38.83
CA ILE A 495 -9.86 -13.56 37.59
C ILE A 495 -9.46 -12.69 36.38
N GLY A 496 -9.63 -11.37 36.47
CA GLY A 496 -9.34 -10.44 35.38
C GLY A 496 -10.43 -10.40 34.32
N CYS A 497 -11.71 -10.55 34.70
CA CYS A 497 -12.84 -10.54 33.75
C CYS A 497 -12.90 -9.25 32.91
N MET A 498 -12.49 -8.12 33.49
CA MET A 498 -12.40 -6.80 32.83
C MET A 498 -11.35 -6.72 31.72
N GLY A 499 -10.42 -7.70 31.65
CA GLY A 499 -9.46 -7.78 30.55
C GLY A 499 -10.12 -8.04 29.20
N CYS A 500 -11.31 -8.66 29.19
CA CYS A 500 -12.08 -8.96 27.99
C CYS A 500 -13.46 -8.30 27.97
N HIS A 501 -14.10 -8.13 29.14
CA HIS A 501 -15.49 -7.68 29.27
C HIS A 501 -15.62 -6.22 29.70
N VAL A 502 -16.62 -5.52 29.16
CA VAL A 502 -17.05 -4.20 29.64
C VAL A 502 -18.22 -4.34 30.59
N SER A 503 -18.14 -3.69 31.75
CA SER A 503 -19.22 -3.63 32.77
C SER A 503 -19.54 -2.21 33.25
N GLU A 504 -18.88 -1.19 32.69
CA GLU A 504 -19.10 0.22 33.06
C GLU A 504 -20.48 0.72 32.60
N GLN A 505 -21.30 1.20 33.53
CA GLN A 505 -22.64 1.67 33.24
C GLN A 505 -22.66 3.10 32.70
N ASP A 506 -21.71 3.94 33.09
CA ASP A 506 -21.58 5.30 32.60
C ASP A 506 -20.88 5.32 31.22
N PRO A 507 -21.56 5.73 30.13
CA PRO A 507 -20.95 5.80 28.81
C PRO A 507 -19.70 6.70 28.75
N SER A 508 -19.60 7.71 29.62
CA SER A 508 -18.45 8.64 29.67
C SER A 508 -17.19 8.01 30.26
N MET A 509 -17.36 6.97 31.09
CA MET A 509 -16.29 6.23 31.74
C MET A 509 -15.93 4.94 30.98
N ALA A 510 -16.73 4.59 29.97
CA ALA A 510 -16.56 3.38 29.19
C ALA A 510 -15.34 3.45 28.26
N PRO A 511 -14.62 2.33 28.03
CA PRO A 511 -13.57 2.30 27.02
C PRO A 511 -14.12 2.64 25.63
N GLN A 512 -13.52 3.64 24.98
CA GLN A 512 -13.80 4.02 23.59
C GLN A 512 -12.64 3.50 22.71
N PRO A 513 -12.75 2.31 22.10
CA PRO A 513 -11.65 1.73 21.34
C PRO A 513 -11.49 2.45 19.99
N ILE A 514 -10.72 3.53 19.99
CA ILE A 514 -10.42 4.32 18.78
C ILE A 514 -9.16 3.81 18.08
N THR A 515 -8.40 2.91 18.70
CA THR A 515 -7.23 2.27 18.12
C THR A 515 -7.42 0.77 17.93
N PHE A 516 -6.67 0.19 16.99
CA PHE A 516 -6.62 -1.27 16.78
C PHE A 516 -6.27 -2.02 18.08
N LYS A 517 -5.27 -1.53 18.83
CA LYS A 517 -4.80 -2.13 20.09
C LYS A 517 -5.84 -2.11 21.21
N GLU A 518 -6.65 -1.07 21.32
CA GLU A 518 -7.75 -1.03 22.30
C GLU A 518 -8.86 -1.98 21.89
N LEU A 519 -9.17 -2.03 20.59
CA LEU A 519 -10.19 -2.93 20.07
C LEU A 519 -9.81 -4.39 20.35
N THR A 520 -8.53 -4.78 20.22
CA THR A 520 -8.07 -6.15 20.51
C THR A 520 -8.22 -6.56 21.99
N LYS A 521 -8.33 -5.61 22.93
CA LYS A 521 -8.63 -5.92 24.34
C LYS A 521 -10.11 -6.25 24.57
N LEU A 522 -11.01 -5.71 23.76
CA LEU A 522 -12.46 -5.88 23.91
C LEU A 522 -12.99 -7.12 23.18
N GLN A 523 -12.70 -8.31 23.71
CA GLN A 523 -13.07 -9.60 23.11
C GLN A 523 -14.37 -10.20 23.67
N GLY A 524 -14.72 -9.86 24.91
CA GLY A 524 -15.91 -10.36 25.60
C GLY A 524 -17.16 -9.51 25.30
N PRO A 525 -18.37 -10.09 25.38
CA PRO A 525 -19.60 -9.30 25.34
C PRO A 525 -19.68 -8.35 26.54
N ASN A 526 -20.34 -7.21 26.35
CA ASN A 526 -20.70 -6.31 27.44
C ASN A 526 -21.62 -7.04 28.46
N LEU A 527 -21.36 -6.84 29.75
CA LEU A 527 -22.05 -7.49 30.87
C LEU A 527 -23.13 -6.63 31.56
N ILE A 528 -23.31 -5.37 31.17
CA ILE A 528 -24.36 -4.47 31.69
C ILE A 528 -25.73 -5.14 31.55
N GLY A 529 -26.52 -5.08 32.64
CA GLY A 529 -27.89 -5.60 32.68
C GLY A 529 -27.98 -7.12 32.57
N MET A 530 -26.91 -7.89 32.80
CA MET A 530 -26.92 -9.36 32.63
C MET A 530 -28.09 -10.03 33.38
N GLY A 531 -28.41 -9.59 34.58
CA GLY A 531 -29.51 -10.11 35.40
C GLY A 531 -30.91 -9.97 34.80
N SER A 532 -31.10 -9.01 33.90
CA SER A 532 -32.36 -8.78 33.17
C SER A 532 -32.49 -9.67 31.92
N LYS A 533 -31.38 -10.26 31.45
CA LYS A 533 -31.33 -11.02 30.20
C LYS A 533 -31.39 -12.54 30.40
N VAL A 534 -30.75 -13.04 31.45
CA VAL A 534 -30.52 -14.49 31.63
C VAL A 534 -31.04 -14.99 32.97
N THR A 535 -31.28 -16.30 33.07
CA THR A 535 -31.59 -16.93 34.35
C THR A 535 -30.33 -17.20 35.17
N PRO A 536 -30.41 -17.24 36.52
CA PRO A 536 -29.28 -17.64 37.36
C PRO A 536 -28.72 -19.01 37.01
N GLU A 537 -29.59 -19.96 36.67
CA GLU A 537 -29.18 -21.30 36.22
C GLU A 537 -28.32 -21.25 34.94
N TRP A 538 -28.75 -20.49 33.94
CA TRP A 538 -27.99 -20.35 32.70
C TRP A 538 -26.63 -19.70 32.96
N LEU A 539 -26.60 -18.64 33.76
CA LEU A 539 -25.39 -17.90 34.05
C LEU A 539 -24.37 -18.74 34.85
N PHE A 540 -24.83 -19.51 35.83
CA PHE A 540 -24.00 -20.46 36.58
C PHE A 540 -23.36 -21.49 35.65
N ASN A 541 -24.16 -22.13 34.78
CA ASN A 541 -23.66 -23.14 33.85
C ASN A 541 -22.69 -22.53 32.82
N TRP A 542 -22.97 -21.32 32.32
CA TRP A 542 -22.11 -20.60 31.39
C TRP A 542 -20.74 -20.29 31.99
N VAL A 543 -20.70 -19.74 33.20
CA VAL A 543 -19.47 -19.38 33.89
C VAL A 543 -18.65 -20.63 34.26
N LYS A 544 -19.31 -21.73 34.58
CA LYS A 544 -18.67 -23.01 34.94
C LYS A 544 -18.07 -23.73 33.73
N ASN A 545 -18.78 -23.78 32.61
CA ASN A 545 -18.35 -24.48 31.40
C ASN A 545 -18.96 -23.86 30.12
N PRO A 546 -18.41 -22.75 29.60
CA PRO A 546 -19.02 -22.03 28.49
C PRO A 546 -19.02 -22.84 27.18
N HIS A 547 -18.06 -23.76 27.00
CA HIS A 547 -17.96 -24.63 25.82
C HIS A 547 -19.09 -25.65 25.69
N GLU A 548 -19.81 -25.95 26.79
CA GLU A 548 -20.96 -26.86 26.77
C GLU A 548 -22.17 -26.22 26.07
N TYR A 549 -22.37 -24.92 26.27
CA TYR A 549 -23.40 -24.16 25.56
C TYR A 549 -22.95 -23.80 24.15
N MET A 550 -21.70 -23.32 24.01
CA MET A 550 -21.13 -22.86 22.74
C MET A 550 -19.69 -23.33 22.58
N SER A 551 -19.47 -24.42 21.85
CA SER A 551 -18.15 -25.03 21.67
C SER A 551 -17.09 -24.08 21.08
N THR A 552 -17.51 -23.14 20.23
CA THR A 552 -16.66 -22.14 19.56
C THR A 552 -16.40 -20.87 20.36
N THR A 553 -16.84 -20.80 21.63
CA THR A 553 -16.63 -19.63 22.49
C THR A 553 -15.14 -19.36 22.74
N ARG A 554 -14.77 -18.08 22.82
CA ARG A 554 -13.42 -17.64 23.22
C ARG A 554 -13.24 -17.57 24.74
N MET A 555 -14.33 -17.62 25.51
CA MET A 555 -14.28 -17.60 26.96
C MET A 555 -13.73 -18.95 27.46
N PRO A 556 -12.59 -18.99 28.16
CA PRO A 556 -12.01 -20.24 28.63
C PRO A 556 -12.81 -20.83 29.79
N ASN A 557 -12.61 -22.12 30.06
CA ASN A 557 -13.05 -22.70 31.33
C ASN A 557 -12.19 -22.14 32.47
N LEU A 558 -12.82 -21.38 33.37
CA LEU A 558 -12.17 -20.68 34.48
C LEU A 558 -11.79 -21.60 35.66
N ARG A 559 -12.14 -22.89 35.58
CA ARG A 559 -11.90 -23.93 36.60
C ARG A 559 -12.43 -23.57 38.00
N LEU A 560 -13.56 -22.86 38.03
CA LEU A 560 -14.21 -22.42 39.26
C LEU A 560 -14.86 -23.61 39.97
N SER A 561 -14.79 -23.59 41.31
CA SER A 561 -15.63 -24.44 42.14
C SER A 561 -17.10 -24.01 42.06
N ASP A 562 -18.00 -24.90 42.48
CA ASP A 562 -19.43 -24.60 42.52
C ASP A 562 -19.76 -23.38 43.39
N SER A 563 -19.01 -23.17 44.48
CA SER A 563 -19.21 -22.00 45.35
C SER A 563 -18.79 -20.71 44.65
N GLU A 564 -17.61 -20.68 44.05
CA GLU A 564 -17.10 -19.51 43.32
C GLU A 564 -18.00 -19.17 42.12
N ALA A 565 -18.47 -20.19 41.39
CA ALA A 565 -19.39 -19.99 40.28
C ALA A 565 -20.75 -19.41 40.74
N ARG A 566 -21.27 -19.82 41.91
CA ARG A 566 -22.49 -19.23 42.50
C ARG A 566 -22.27 -17.79 42.97
N ASP A 567 -21.13 -17.50 43.60
CA ASP A 567 -20.77 -16.14 44.04
C ASP A 567 -20.67 -15.19 42.84
N LEU A 568 -19.97 -15.60 41.78
CA LEU A 568 -19.86 -14.81 40.55
C LEU A 568 -21.21 -14.66 39.83
N THR A 569 -22.02 -15.71 39.82
CA THR A 569 -23.39 -15.66 39.28
C THR A 569 -24.24 -14.66 40.04
N ALA A 570 -24.16 -14.62 41.38
CA ALA A 570 -24.91 -13.66 42.18
C ALA A 570 -24.52 -12.22 41.86
N TYR A 571 -23.21 -11.93 41.78
CA TYR A 571 -22.71 -10.60 41.42
C TYR A 571 -23.20 -10.15 40.04
N LEU A 572 -23.06 -11.00 39.02
CA LEU A 572 -23.47 -10.68 37.65
C LEU A 572 -25.00 -10.62 37.48
N TYR A 573 -25.75 -11.41 38.24
CA TYR A 573 -27.21 -11.43 38.20
C TYR A 573 -27.85 -10.24 38.93
N ASP A 574 -27.16 -9.64 39.89
CA ASP A 574 -27.62 -8.42 40.57
C ASP A 574 -27.58 -7.19 39.66
N ASN A 575 -26.70 -7.19 38.64
CA ASN A 575 -26.63 -6.16 37.62
C ASN A 575 -27.84 -6.24 36.67
N LYS A 576 -28.93 -5.54 37.03
CA LYS A 576 -30.19 -5.45 36.29
C LYS A 576 -30.41 -4.05 35.72
N ASN A 577 -31.18 -3.99 34.63
CA ASN A 577 -31.68 -2.74 34.05
C ASN A 577 -33.19 -2.64 34.32
N TYR A 578 -33.54 -2.03 35.46
CA TYR A 578 -34.93 -1.94 35.91
C TYR A 578 -35.82 -1.14 34.96
N ASP A 579 -35.29 -0.06 34.38
CA ASP A 579 -36.05 0.77 33.44
C ASP A 579 -36.42 -0.02 32.18
N PHE A 580 -35.49 -0.82 31.64
CA PHE A 580 -35.75 -1.71 30.52
C PHE A 580 -36.73 -2.83 30.88
N ASP A 581 -36.62 -3.39 32.09
CA ASP A 581 -37.51 -4.46 32.56
C ASP A 581 -38.96 -3.98 32.66
N GLN A 582 -39.19 -2.72 33.04
CA GLN A 582 -40.53 -2.13 33.13
C GLN A 582 -41.16 -1.73 31.79
N LYS A 583 -40.38 -1.61 30.70
CA LYS A 583 -40.93 -1.32 29.36
C LYS A 583 -41.93 -2.40 28.95
N LYS A 584 -42.93 -2.04 28.15
CA LYS A 584 -43.83 -3.02 27.53
C LYS A 584 -43.16 -3.63 26.31
N ALA A 585 -43.28 -4.95 26.15
CA ALA A 585 -42.82 -5.61 24.94
C ALA A 585 -43.72 -5.22 23.75
N PRO A 586 -43.16 -5.10 22.53
CA PRO A 586 -43.95 -4.94 21.30
C PRO A 586 -45.01 -6.04 21.16
N GLU A 587 -46.27 -5.64 21.07
CA GLU A 587 -47.41 -6.54 20.88
C GLU A 587 -47.93 -6.47 19.44
N VAL A 588 -48.41 -7.61 18.95
CA VAL A 588 -48.90 -7.72 17.57
C VAL A 588 -50.22 -6.97 17.38
N ASP A 589 -50.29 -6.09 16.39
CA ASP A 589 -51.56 -5.54 15.91
C ASP A 589 -52.11 -6.46 14.81
N LYS A 590 -53.29 -7.04 15.04
CA LYS A 590 -53.90 -8.03 14.14
C LYS A 590 -54.23 -7.47 12.75
N THR A 591 -54.59 -6.19 12.68
CA THR A 591 -54.88 -5.52 11.40
C THR A 591 -53.59 -5.36 10.62
N VAL A 592 -52.55 -4.85 11.28
CA VAL A 592 -51.23 -4.65 10.66
C VAL A 592 -50.58 -5.99 10.29
N LEU A 593 -50.79 -7.05 11.08
CA LEU A 593 -50.31 -8.40 10.77
C LEU A 593 -50.94 -8.94 9.49
N ASN A 594 -52.24 -8.71 9.28
CA ASN A 594 -52.94 -9.09 8.05
C ASN A 594 -52.40 -8.31 6.85
N GLU A 595 -52.22 -6.99 6.99
CA GLU A 595 -51.63 -6.14 5.95
C GLU A 595 -50.21 -6.60 5.58
N LEU A 596 -49.34 -6.83 6.57
CA LEU A 596 -47.98 -7.31 6.35
C LEU A 596 -47.96 -8.67 5.65
N THR A 597 -48.82 -9.60 6.07
CA THR A 597 -48.94 -10.92 5.44
C THR A 597 -49.34 -10.79 3.98
N LEU A 598 -50.33 -9.94 3.68
CA LEU A 598 -50.81 -9.69 2.33
C LEU A 598 -49.71 -9.05 1.47
N ASP A 599 -49.07 -8.00 1.95
CA ASP A 599 -47.99 -7.29 1.23
C ASP A 599 -46.85 -8.24 0.84
N TRP A 600 -46.42 -9.10 1.77
CA TRP A 600 -45.38 -10.09 1.51
C TRP A 600 -45.81 -11.14 0.48
N LEU A 601 -47.07 -11.58 0.54
CA LEU A 601 -47.60 -12.54 -0.44
C LEU A 601 -47.76 -11.92 -1.83
N MET A 602 -48.19 -10.66 -1.92
CA MET A 602 -48.34 -9.92 -3.17
C MET A 602 -47.01 -9.69 -3.89
N LYS A 603 -45.89 -9.56 -3.17
CA LYS A 603 -44.55 -9.47 -3.79
C LYS A 603 -44.14 -10.74 -4.56
N MET A 604 -44.75 -11.89 -4.25
CA MET A 604 -44.35 -13.19 -4.83
C MET A 604 -45.47 -13.89 -5.61
N ASN A 605 -46.71 -13.40 -5.51
CA ASN A 605 -47.89 -14.07 -6.05
C ASN A 605 -48.89 -13.05 -6.60
N PRO A 606 -49.77 -13.47 -7.55
CA PRO A 606 -50.90 -12.64 -7.95
C PRO A 606 -51.77 -12.23 -6.76
N GLU A 607 -52.26 -11.00 -6.79
CA GLU A 607 -53.02 -10.37 -5.70
C GLU A 607 -54.20 -11.25 -5.21
N LYS A 608 -54.97 -11.82 -6.14
CA LYS A 608 -56.10 -12.70 -5.81
C LYS A 608 -55.68 -13.92 -4.96
N TYR A 609 -54.54 -14.53 -5.29
CA TYR A 609 -53.99 -15.64 -4.51
C TYR A 609 -53.53 -15.17 -3.13
N ALA A 610 -52.86 -14.01 -3.06
CA ALA A 610 -52.36 -13.45 -1.82
C ALA A 610 -53.49 -13.15 -0.83
N ILE A 611 -54.60 -12.57 -1.30
CA ILE A 611 -55.82 -12.31 -0.51
C ILE A 611 -56.40 -13.62 0.01
N GLU A 612 -56.63 -14.59 -0.88
CA GLU A 612 -57.22 -15.88 -0.50
C GLU A 612 -56.34 -16.61 0.53
N LYS A 613 -55.03 -16.69 0.29
CA LYS A 613 -54.08 -17.35 1.20
C LYS A 613 -54.04 -16.66 2.55
N THR A 614 -53.99 -15.32 2.59
CA THR A 614 -53.98 -14.54 3.85
C THR A 614 -55.25 -14.79 4.66
N SER A 615 -56.41 -14.90 4.01
CA SER A 615 -57.69 -15.15 4.70
C SER A 615 -57.76 -16.51 5.38
N LYS A 616 -57.05 -17.52 4.84
CA LYS A 616 -57.03 -18.90 5.36
C LYS A 616 -56.00 -19.12 6.47
N MET A 617 -55.06 -18.19 6.67
CA MET A 617 -54.01 -18.34 7.69
C MET A 617 -54.49 -17.90 9.07
N THR A 618 -54.18 -18.71 10.08
CA THR A 618 -54.35 -18.39 11.50
C THR A 618 -53.37 -17.29 11.93
N GLU A 619 -53.63 -16.66 13.07
CA GLU A 619 -52.76 -15.61 13.64
C GLU A 619 -51.32 -16.11 13.85
N LYS A 620 -51.12 -17.32 14.39
CA LYS A 620 -49.79 -17.91 14.60
C LYS A 620 -49.07 -18.21 13.29
N GLU A 621 -49.79 -18.68 12.26
CA GLU A 621 -49.21 -18.90 10.93
C GLU A 621 -48.79 -17.58 10.30
N LYS A 622 -49.59 -16.52 10.46
CA LYS A 622 -49.25 -15.16 10.01
C LYS A 622 -48.01 -14.64 10.72
N MET A 623 -47.95 -14.73 12.05
CA MET A 623 -46.75 -14.31 12.80
C MET A 623 -45.51 -15.11 12.40
N SER A 624 -45.64 -16.43 12.20
CA SER A 624 -44.53 -17.26 11.72
C SER A 624 -44.06 -16.83 10.33
N PHE A 625 -45.00 -16.58 9.42
CA PHE A 625 -44.71 -16.14 8.05
C PHE A 625 -44.06 -14.75 8.02
N VAL A 626 -44.68 -13.76 8.67
CA VAL A 626 -44.16 -12.39 8.75
C VAL A 626 -42.80 -12.37 9.47
N GLY A 627 -42.61 -13.17 10.52
CA GLY A 627 -41.33 -13.30 11.22
C GLY A 627 -40.23 -13.84 10.31
N GLU A 628 -40.49 -14.92 9.56
CA GLU A 628 -39.56 -15.45 8.55
C GLU A 628 -39.21 -14.40 7.49
N LYS A 629 -40.23 -13.71 6.94
CA LYS A 629 -40.00 -12.68 5.93
C LYS A 629 -39.24 -11.47 6.46
N SER A 630 -39.50 -11.05 7.69
CA SER A 630 -38.81 -9.92 8.32
C SER A 630 -37.34 -10.26 8.61
N ILE A 631 -37.05 -11.45 9.16
CA ILE A 631 -35.67 -11.96 9.34
C ILE A 631 -34.93 -11.97 8.00
N ARG A 632 -35.61 -12.41 6.93
CA ARG A 632 -35.04 -12.43 5.59
C ARG A 632 -34.77 -11.02 5.06
N HIS A 633 -35.74 -10.12 5.21
CA HIS A 633 -35.69 -8.77 4.68
C HIS A 633 -34.55 -7.96 5.30
N TYR A 634 -34.46 -7.95 6.63
CA TYR A 634 -33.43 -7.25 7.40
C TYR A 634 -32.11 -8.04 7.49
N GLY A 635 -32.07 -9.28 7.02
CA GLY A 635 -30.86 -10.08 6.92
C GLY A 635 -30.23 -10.43 8.26
N CYS A 636 -31.04 -10.69 9.30
CA CYS A 636 -30.54 -10.99 10.64
C CYS A 636 -29.58 -12.19 10.65
N PHE A 637 -29.75 -13.12 9.70
CA PHE A 637 -28.89 -14.29 9.51
C PHE A 637 -27.48 -13.95 9.00
N GLY A 638 -27.23 -12.72 8.52
CA GLY A 638 -25.89 -12.24 8.20
C GLY A 638 -25.00 -12.23 9.44
N CYS A 639 -25.56 -11.81 10.58
CA CYS A 639 -24.89 -11.77 11.87
C CYS A 639 -25.20 -12.96 12.77
N HIS A 640 -26.33 -13.65 12.62
CA HIS A 640 -26.78 -14.71 13.55
C HIS A 640 -26.92 -16.08 12.87
N ASN A 641 -26.71 -17.15 13.63
CA ASN A 641 -27.21 -18.48 13.24
C ASN A 641 -28.68 -18.59 13.67
N ILE A 642 -29.57 -18.85 12.71
CA ILE A 642 -31.03 -18.92 12.90
C ILE A 642 -31.55 -20.18 12.19
N ASP A 643 -32.44 -20.92 12.85
CA ASP A 643 -33.09 -22.10 12.26
C ASP A 643 -33.80 -21.71 10.96
N GLY A 644 -33.58 -22.47 9.88
CA GLY A 644 -34.16 -22.20 8.56
C GLY A 644 -33.38 -21.20 7.68
N PHE A 645 -32.28 -20.61 8.18
CA PHE A 645 -31.50 -19.60 7.45
C PHE A 645 -30.00 -19.94 7.29
N MET A 646 -29.59 -21.17 7.61
CA MET A 646 -28.17 -21.56 7.57
C MET A 646 -27.55 -21.45 6.16
N ASP A 647 -28.35 -21.67 5.11
CA ASP A 647 -27.93 -21.57 3.70
C ASP A 647 -28.38 -20.26 3.04
N ALA A 648 -28.84 -19.28 3.82
CA ALA A 648 -29.32 -18.01 3.28
C ALA A 648 -28.16 -17.16 2.75
N LYS A 649 -28.31 -16.65 1.53
CA LYS A 649 -27.33 -15.76 0.90
C LYS A 649 -27.35 -14.35 1.52
N PRO A 650 -26.20 -13.65 1.58
CA PRO A 650 -26.13 -12.27 2.05
C PRO A 650 -27.10 -11.34 1.29
N ILE A 651 -27.57 -10.29 1.96
CA ILE A 651 -28.62 -9.39 1.45
C ILE A 651 -28.12 -8.03 0.97
N GLY A 652 -26.88 -7.69 1.31
CA GLY A 652 -26.23 -6.43 0.98
C GLY A 652 -25.60 -6.49 -0.40
N VAL A 653 -25.34 -5.31 -0.97
CA VAL A 653 -24.56 -5.19 -2.21
C VAL A 653 -23.17 -5.80 -2.04
N GLU A 654 -22.59 -6.35 -3.10
CA GLU A 654 -21.20 -6.77 -3.05
C GLU A 654 -20.29 -5.54 -2.90
N ILE A 655 -19.35 -5.59 -1.96
CA ILE A 655 -18.45 -4.47 -1.64
C ILE A 655 -16.99 -4.75 -1.98
N THR A 656 -16.67 -5.89 -2.60
CA THR A 656 -15.31 -6.32 -2.97
C THR A 656 -14.50 -5.21 -3.67
N TYR A 657 -15.16 -4.44 -4.55
CA TYR A 657 -14.55 -3.39 -5.37
C TYR A 657 -15.17 -2.01 -5.14
N GLU A 658 -15.90 -1.80 -4.05
CA GLU A 658 -16.67 -0.55 -3.84
C GLU A 658 -15.75 0.68 -3.79
N GLY A 659 -14.53 0.55 -3.23
CA GLY A 659 -13.54 1.63 -3.21
C GLY A 659 -13.00 2.02 -4.60
N SER A 660 -12.97 1.08 -5.54
CA SER A 660 -12.50 1.29 -6.93
C SER A 660 -13.62 1.69 -7.88
N LYS A 661 -14.84 1.80 -7.38
CA LYS A 661 -16.02 2.15 -8.18
C LYS A 661 -15.94 3.62 -8.61
N PRO A 662 -16.10 3.92 -9.91
CA PRO A 662 -16.18 5.29 -10.38
C PRO A 662 -17.30 6.09 -9.70
N VAL A 663 -17.06 7.38 -9.45
CA VAL A 663 -17.97 8.25 -8.69
C VAL A 663 -19.35 8.35 -9.33
N ASP A 664 -19.42 8.37 -10.66
CA ASP A 664 -20.64 8.41 -11.47
C ASP A 664 -21.56 7.20 -11.27
N LYS A 665 -21.05 6.10 -10.68
CA LYS A 665 -21.83 4.91 -10.34
C LYS A 665 -22.41 4.94 -8.92
N PHE A 666 -22.16 5.98 -8.13
CA PHE A 666 -22.77 6.15 -6.82
C PHE A 666 -24.07 6.94 -6.93
N ASP A 667 -25.14 6.43 -6.31
CA ASP A 667 -26.41 7.16 -6.18
C ASP A 667 -26.34 8.12 -4.99
N PHE A 668 -26.20 9.42 -5.26
CA PHE A 668 -26.24 10.48 -4.26
C PHE A 668 -27.67 10.83 -3.81
N GLY A 669 -28.68 10.16 -4.37
CA GLY A 669 -30.09 10.42 -4.07
C GLY A 669 -30.46 11.87 -4.36
N LEU A 670 -31.11 12.51 -3.39
CA LEU A 670 -31.50 13.93 -3.45
C LEU A 670 -30.53 14.83 -2.66
N LEU A 671 -29.37 14.31 -2.26
CA LEU A 671 -28.38 15.03 -1.47
C LEU A 671 -27.33 15.64 -2.40
N HIS A 672 -27.36 16.96 -2.56
CA HIS A 672 -26.44 17.72 -3.43
C HIS A 672 -25.43 18.58 -2.66
N ASP A 673 -25.58 18.68 -1.33
CA ASP A 673 -24.72 19.52 -0.47
C ASP A 673 -23.44 18.80 0.00
N ILE A 674 -23.09 17.69 -0.63
CA ILE A 674 -21.87 16.93 -0.30
C ILE A 674 -20.94 16.88 -1.51
N GLU A 675 -19.65 16.77 -1.24
CA GLU A 675 -18.68 16.61 -2.30
C GLU A 675 -18.94 15.31 -3.08
N HIS A 676 -18.98 15.40 -4.41
CA HIS A 676 -19.17 14.23 -5.28
C HIS A 676 -17.84 13.48 -5.47
N THR A 677 -17.45 12.76 -4.42
CA THR A 677 -16.32 11.82 -4.39
C THR A 677 -16.76 10.48 -3.81
N ASN A 678 -16.02 9.41 -4.09
CA ASN A 678 -16.34 8.07 -3.58
C ASN A 678 -16.22 8.01 -2.05
N TYR A 679 -15.16 8.57 -1.47
CA TYR A 679 -14.96 8.57 -0.02
C TYR A 679 -15.99 9.45 0.71
N ALA A 680 -16.40 10.60 0.17
CA ALA A 680 -17.46 11.40 0.77
C ALA A 680 -18.80 10.65 0.77
N TRP A 681 -19.12 9.93 -0.31
CA TRP A 681 -20.32 9.10 -0.37
C TRP A 681 -20.27 7.97 0.67
N ILE A 682 -19.14 7.26 0.77
CA ILE A 682 -18.93 6.13 1.70
C ILE A 682 -18.99 6.61 3.15
N GLU A 683 -18.32 7.71 3.49
CA GLU A 683 -18.34 8.28 4.84
C GLU A 683 -19.75 8.69 5.26
N ASN A 684 -20.51 9.35 4.37
CA ASN A 684 -21.92 9.66 4.62
C ASN A 684 -22.75 8.39 4.80
N LYS A 685 -22.52 7.37 3.97
CA LYS A 685 -23.21 6.07 4.07
C LYS A 685 -22.88 5.35 5.38
N LEU A 686 -21.66 5.44 5.90
CA LEU A 686 -21.29 4.82 7.17
C LEU A 686 -21.79 5.62 8.37
N ARG A 687 -21.77 6.96 8.29
CA ARG A 687 -22.23 7.85 9.36
C ARG A 687 -23.74 7.87 9.49
N THR A 688 -24.46 7.86 8.37
CA THR A 688 -25.93 7.90 8.32
C THR A 688 -26.41 7.00 7.18
N PRO A 689 -26.49 5.67 7.39
CA PRO A 689 -26.76 4.69 6.34
C PRO A 689 -28.02 4.89 5.51
N ARG A 690 -29.02 5.56 6.08
CA ARG A 690 -30.32 5.79 5.44
C ARG A 690 -30.48 7.22 4.91
N ILE A 691 -29.41 8.01 4.87
CA ILE A 691 -29.43 9.41 4.41
C ILE A 691 -29.99 9.58 2.99
N TYR A 692 -29.70 8.63 2.10
CA TYR A 692 -30.11 8.69 0.70
C TYR A 692 -31.58 8.34 0.43
N ASP A 693 -32.36 8.00 1.47
CA ASP A 693 -33.81 7.91 1.41
C ASP A 693 -34.50 9.25 1.73
N ARG A 694 -33.75 10.25 2.22
CA ARG A 694 -34.34 11.51 2.65
C ARG A 694 -35.05 12.20 1.48
N GLY A 695 -36.34 12.44 1.63
CA GLY A 695 -37.18 13.04 0.59
C GLY A 695 -37.61 12.10 -0.54
N LYS A 696 -37.21 10.82 -0.52
CA LYS A 696 -37.71 9.82 -1.48
C LYS A 696 -39.08 9.29 -1.05
N GLU A 697 -40.03 9.23 -1.97
CA GLU A 697 -41.29 8.51 -1.77
C GLU A 697 -41.12 7.05 -2.16
N SER A 698 -40.83 6.20 -1.16
CA SER A 698 -40.65 4.75 -1.34
C SER A 698 -41.65 3.96 -0.52
N ALA A 699 -42.07 2.80 -1.02
CA ALA A 699 -42.86 1.86 -0.22
C ALA A 699 -42.03 1.36 0.98
N PRO A 700 -42.66 1.00 2.13
CA PRO A 700 -41.92 0.65 3.34
C PRO A 700 -40.88 -0.47 3.17
N LEU A 701 -41.16 -1.44 2.29
CA LEU A 701 -40.27 -2.58 2.02
C LEU A 701 -39.14 -2.28 1.02
N ASP A 702 -39.13 -1.08 0.45
CA ASP A 702 -38.12 -0.65 -0.54
C ASP A 702 -37.18 0.43 0.04
N LEU A 703 -37.41 0.82 1.30
CA LEU A 703 -36.54 1.70 2.06
C LEU A 703 -35.16 1.05 2.31
N LEU A 704 -34.13 1.88 2.39
CA LEU A 704 -32.81 1.48 2.83
C LEU A 704 -32.90 0.88 4.23
N LYS A 705 -32.28 -0.29 4.36
CA LYS A 705 -32.34 -1.15 5.56
C LYS A 705 -31.02 -1.25 6.31
N MET A 706 -29.93 -0.74 5.74
CA MET A 706 -28.64 -0.69 6.44
C MET A 706 -28.84 0.11 7.74
N PRO A 707 -28.52 -0.47 8.91
CA PRO A 707 -28.74 0.16 10.20
C PRO A 707 -27.60 1.05 10.66
#